data_AF-A0A3B8VJ12-F1
#
_entry.id   AF-A0A3B8VJ12-F1
#
_cell.length_a   1.000
_cell.length_b   1.000
_cell.length_c   1.000
_cell.angle_alpha   90.00
_cell.angle_beta   90.00
_cell.angle_gamma   90.00
#
_symmetry.space_group_name_H-M   'P 1'
#
loop_
_entity.id
_entity.type
_entity.pdbx_description
1 polymer ?
#
loop_
_entity_poly.entity_id
_entity_poly.type
_entity_poly.pdbx_seq_one_letter_code
_entity_poly.pdbx_strand_id
1 'polypeptide(L)'
;MVKNSIQDDLLFIQKGLNEQVIPLIAAHRRVHYDRLTRLTGSLSRKLNSTLKNDVEFNILLDVLKALSVELNNAIEINSEPEFLNQFHEAVGSLQHEIPSKTSYSQEELCFSAVETDSFYVRIGKFFKRSNREIKRTYHSFTSYFRGVVGKEITPRVIEQHEVRWIRVSRSISVELLEQLALVRHTDHTYFSKIASILDDICDHGQDRIRREHDIRIFENLTAELENTKSKLESEFTGICESILEELLPKIRFMGTFQESNQHFNSNNLNRREKTATQTIITSEEKWAKNCEIYLSQLSIDIGIHQYNNLINNELLEFKNHFNSTLIKKIIPLVDKTGSYLRKTADTFEATSSKSVRTAIFKKKLVETQKELESKLNDAFSKPIISQLKSTDLINDMEEVLSRILLGDEVLPDQAFVFKSKQTDFRKAITEHELINFRLELTTFIKNDVFRKLRKIPITLMSELEKYHADVDEVIQVSMVNVQLAIELLDSEEKSNDDDKILSLIHDGLDRAAKRTSEIQLKAEKLVKLAESELDKAYANYSEVCHNAMIDDNYLYIRSKNREAMVISRAIDWKTRINSNWLQFGDSMYVRYRFTARFISTIYNKLELILGFRKSSGSNGYIEAGTSEFLAETEQKLAELPLIYRRLFAEEALQEARFFK
;
A
#
# COMPACT_ATOMS: atom_id res chain seq x y z
N MET A 1 56.06 -21.45 52.33
CA MET A 1 55.79 -20.67 51.10
C MET A 1 54.81 -21.48 50.26
N VAL A 2 53.56 -21.05 50.20
CA VAL A 2 52.55 -21.66 49.32
C VAL A 2 53.02 -21.41 47.88
N LYS A 3 53.18 -22.48 47.10
CA LYS A 3 53.38 -22.34 45.66
C LYS A 3 52.02 -21.93 45.09
N ASN A 4 51.77 -20.64 44.95
CA ASN A 4 50.66 -20.19 44.10
C ASN A 4 51.00 -20.64 42.69
N SER A 5 50.21 -21.55 42.13
CA SER A 5 50.33 -21.92 40.74
C SER A 5 49.52 -20.91 39.90
N ILE A 6 49.95 -20.66 38.65
CA ILE A 6 49.19 -19.85 37.68
C ILE A 6 47.74 -20.36 37.56
N GLN A 7 47.55 -21.66 37.77
CA GLN A 7 46.25 -22.32 37.70
C GLN A 7 45.34 -21.97 38.88
N ASP A 8 45.89 -21.72 40.08
CA ASP A 8 45.11 -21.32 41.25
C ASP A 8 44.55 -19.89 41.07
N ASP A 9 45.39 -18.99 40.55
CA ASP A 9 44.99 -17.60 40.26
C ASP A 9 44.01 -17.53 39.07
N LEU A 10 44.13 -18.41 38.07
CA LEU A 10 43.13 -18.53 37.00
C LEU A 10 41.81 -19.10 37.49
N LEU A 11 41.83 -20.06 38.40
CA LEU A 11 40.62 -20.63 39.00
C LEU A 11 39.90 -19.59 39.87
N PHE A 12 40.66 -18.70 40.53
CA PHE A 12 40.09 -17.54 41.23
C PHE A 12 39.41 -16.56 40.25
N ILE A 13 40.06 -16.24 39.13
CA ILE A 13 39.47 -15.39 38.08
C ILE A 13 38.21 -16.03 37.48
N GLN A 14 38.27 -17.33 37.16
CA GLN A 14 37.14 -18.09 36.64
C GLN A 14 35.97 -18.07 37.62
N LYS A 15 36.23 -18.30 38.90
CA LYS A 15 35.22 -18.24 39.95
C LYS A 15 34.57 -16.85 40.01
N GLY A 16 35.35 -15.78 40.02
CA GLY A 16 34.81 -14.42 40.06
C GLY A 16 34.05 -14.03 38.80
N LEU A 17 34.46 -14.49 37.61
CA LEU A 17 33.68 -14.34 36.38
C LEU A 17 32.35 -15.07 36.46
N ASN A 18 32.34 -16.31 36.95
CA ASN A 18 31.14 -17.13 37.11
C ASN A 18 30.18 -16.58 38.18
N GLU A 19 30.69 -15.92 39.22
CA GLU A 19 29.89 -15.39 40.32
C GLU A 19 29.37 -13.96 40.09
N GLN A 20 30.13 -13.12 39.37
CA GLN A 20 29.81 -11.69 39.24
C GLN A 20 29.46 -11.28 37.80
N VAL A 21 30.21 -11.75 36.79
CA VAL A 21 30.12 -11.22 35.41
C VAL A 21 29.15 -12.02 34.54
N ILE A 22 29.23 -13.36 34.56
CA ILE A 22 28.31 -14.23 33.80
C ILE A 22 26.87 -14.06 34.25
N PRO A 23 26.54 -14.03 35.56
CA PRO A 23 25.18 -13.83 36.01
C PRO A 23 24.62 -12.47 35.60
N LEU A 24 25.45 -11.42 35.58
CA LEU A 24 25.05 -10.10 35.10
C LEU A 24 24.66 -10.13 33.61
N ILE A 25 25.50 -10.74 32.77
CA ILE A 25 25.23 -10.91 31.33
C ILE A 25 23.97 -11.74 31.10
N ALA A 26 23.85 -12.87 31.80
CA ALA A 26 22.71 -13.76 31.70
C ALA A 26 21.41 -13.07 32.17
N ALA A 27 21.46 -12.30 33.27
CA ALA A 27 20.32 -11.55 33.77
C ALA A 27 19.87 -10.48 32.77
N HIS A 28 20.80 -9.70 32.22
CA HIS A 28 20.49 -8.70 31.21
C HIS A 28 19.80 -9.33 29.98
N ARG A 29 20.34 -10.44 29.44
CA ARG A 29 19.72 -11.12 28.28
C ARG A 29 18.42 -11.84 28.62
N ARG A 30 18.27 -12.39 29.82
CA ARG A 30 17.01 -12.98 30.30
C ARG A 30 15.87 -11.97 30.25
N VAL A 31 16.11 -10.71 30.58
CA VAL A 31 15.09 -9.65 30.47
C VAL A 31 14.63 -9.47 29.02
N HIS A 32 15.54 -9.49 28.04
CA HIS A 32 15.19 -9.41 26.62
C HIS A 32 14.38 -10.64 26.17
N TYR A 33 14.83 -11.86 26.50
CA TYR A 33 14.09 -13.07 26.13
C TYR A 33 12.75 -13.17 26.84
N ASP A 34 12.64 -12.78 28.11
CA ASP A 34 11.36 -12.77 28.84
C ASP A 34 10.34 -11.85 28.17
N ARG A 35 10.78 -10.70 27.65
CA ARG A 35 9.91 -9.79 26.88
C ARG A 35 9.48 -10.45 25.58
N LEU A 36 10.40 -11.03 24.83
CA LEU A 36 10.09 -11.74 23.58
C LEU A 36 9.15 -12.93 23.82
N THR A 37 9.42 -13.79 24.80
CA THR A 37 8.56 -14.93 25.17
C THR A 37 7.17 -14.46 25.60
N ARG A 38 7.07 -13.39 26.40
CA ARG A 38 5.75 -12.82 26.78
C ARG A 38 5.01 -12.31 25.56
N LEU A 39 5.72 -11.69 24.63
CA LEU A 39 5.16 -11.14 23.40
C LEU A 39 4.69 -12.26 22.46
N THR A 40 5.51 -13.26 22.14
CA THR A 40 5.12 -14.41 21.31
C THR A 40 4.02 -15.24 21.96
N GLY A 41 4.03 -15.39 23.29
CA GLY A 41 2.96 -16.05 24.04
C GLY A 41 1.66 -15.22 24.10
N SER A 42 1.75 -13.88 24.09
CA SER A 42 0.60 -12.98 23.94
C SER A 42 0.03 -13.08 22.53
N LEU A 43 0.90 -13.09 21.51
CA LEU A 43 0.57 -13.24 20.08
C LEU A 43 -0.21 -14.52 19.82
N SER A 44 0.35 -15.67 20.22
CA SER A 44 -0.32 -16.96 20.04
C SER A 44 -1.70 -17.01 20.73
N ARG A 45 -1.84 -16.43 21.93
CA ARG A 45 -3.12 -16.37 22.65
C ARG A 45 -4.15 -15.48 21.95
N LYS A 46 -3.76 -14.28 21.52
CA LYS A 46 -4.64 -13.35 20.81
C LYS A 46 -5.09 -13.96 19.47
N LEU A 47 -4.17 -14.53 18.68
CA LEU A 47 -4.47 -15.23 17.42
C LEU A 47 -5.41 -16.44 17.62
N ASN A 48 -5.15 -17.27 18.63
CA ASN A 48 -6.02 -18.39 18.98
C ASN A 48 -7.44 -17.92 19.35
N SER A 49 -7.57 -16.79 20.05
CA SER A 49 -8.88 -16.24 20.42
C SER A 49 -9.66 -15.75 19.20
N THR A 50 -8.99 -15.13 18.22
CA THR A 50 -9.61 -14.70 16.96
C THR A 50 -10.03 -15.88 16.08
N LEU A 51 -9.29 -16.98 16.11
CA LEU A 51 -9.61 -18.22 15.38
C LEU A 51 -10.83 -18.95 15.95
N LYS A 52 -10.99 -18.97 17.29
CA LYS A 52 -12.10 -19.66 17.95
C LYS A 52 -13.44 -18.97 17.78
N ASN A 53 -13.41 -17.64 17.65
CA ASN A 53 -14.62 -16.82 17.64
C ASN A 53 -15.08 -16.44 16.21
N ASP A 54 -14.47 -17.02 15.16
CA ASP A 54 -14.70 -16.65 13.74
C ASP A 54 -14.74 -15.12 13.56
N VAL A 55 -13.80 -14.45 14.23
CA VAL A 55 -13.81 -12.99 14.33
C VAL A 55 -13.47 -12.37 12.98
N GLU A 56 -14.21 -11.33 12.61
CA GLU A 56 -13.95 -10.54 11.40
C GLU A 56 -12.47 -10.13 11.30
N PHE A 57 -11.93 -10.22 10.09
CA PHE A 57 -10.54 -9.89 9.75
C PHE A 57 -10.12 -8.49 10.23
N ASN A 58 -11.06 -7.54 10.35
CA ASN A 58 -10.80 -6.21 10.90
C ASN A 58 -10.32 -6.23 12.36
N ILE A 59 -10.86 -7.13 13.20
CA ILE A 59 -10.42 -7.25 14.59
C ILE A 59 -9.03 -7.89 14.67
N LEU A 60 -8.69 -8.77 13.73
CA LEU A 60 -7.32 -9.29 13.61
C LEU A 60 -6.34 -8.16 13.27
N LEU A 61 -6.70 -7.26 12.34
CA LEU A 61 -5.88 -6.09 11.99
C LEU A 61 -5.68 -5.14 13.18
N ASP A 62 -6.72 -4.90 13.99
CA ASP A 62 -6.60 -4.09 15.22
C ASP A 62 -5.71 -4.75 16.27
N VAL A 63 -5.80 -6.08 16.40
CA VAL A 63 -4.90 -6.86 17.24
C VAL A 63 -3.46 -6.71 16.76
N LEU A 64 -3.19 -6.90 15.47
CA LEU A 64 -1.85 -6.74 14.88
C LEU A 64 -1.30 -5.32 15.06
N LYS A 65 -2.14 -4.29 14.94
CA LYS A 65 -1.78 -2.89 15.19
C LYS A 65 -1.41 -2.64 16.66
N ALA A 66 -2.19 -3.17 17.60
CA ALA A 66 -1.84 -3.07 19.02
C ALA A 66 -0.52 -3.80 19.33
N LEU A 67 -0.27 -4.93 18.65
CA LEU A 67 0.94 -5.73 18.81
C LEU A 67 2.17 -5.07 18.21
N SER A 68 2.05 -4.37 17.08
CA SER A 68 3.17 -3.61 16.51
C SER A 68 3.61 -2.47 17.44
N VAL A 69 2.66 -1.86 18.16
CA VAL A 69 2.96 -0.87 19.23
C VAL A 69 3.63 -1.54 20.43
N GLU A 70 3.15 -2.70 20.89
CA GLU A 70 3.80 -3.47 21.96
C GLU A 70 5.25 -3.87 21.58
N LEU A 71 5.49 -4.24 20.32
CA LEU A 71 6.81 -4.55 19.76
C LEU A 71 7.73 -3.31 19.76
N ASN A 72 7.25 -2.16 19.26
CA ASN A 72 8.00 -0.90 19.27
C ASN A 72 8.45 -0.52 20.68
N ASN A 73 7.55 -0.61 21.65
CA ASN A 73 7.86 -0.32 23.06
C ASN A 73 8.89 -1.32 23.65
N ALA A 74 8.92 -2.56 23.16
CA ALA A 74 9.89 -3.56 23.59
C ALA A 74 11.29 -3.29 23.01
N ILE A 75 11.38 -2.59 21.88
CA ILE A 75 12.63 -2.22 21.19
C ILE A 75 13.24 -0.94 21.79
N GLU A 76 12.43 0.01 22.26
CA GLU A 76 12.86 1.37 22.70
C GLU A 76 13.68 1.47 24.00
N ILE A 77 14.33 0.40 24.47
CA ILE A 77 14.96 0.42 25.79
C ILE A 77 16.48 0.69 25.68
N ASN A 78 16.83 1.92 26.07
CA ASN A 78 18.17 2.49 26.28
C ASN A 78 19.04 1.77 27.35
N SER A 79 18.94 0.44 27.49
CA SER A 79 19.66 -0.31 28.54
C SER A 79 21.13 -0.56 28.23
N GLU A 80 21.60 -0.22 27.04
CA GLU A 80 22.95 -0.61 26.60
C GLU A 80 24.09 0.15 27.26
N PRO A 81 24.04 1.49 27.34
CA PRO A 81 25.06 2.22 28.09
C PRO A 81 25.06 1.80 29.57
N GLU A 82 23.89 1.50 30.13
CA GLU A 82 23.76 1.08 31.53
C GLU A 82 24.33 -0.32 31.78
N PHE A 83 24.02 -1.29 30.92
CA PHE A 83 24.60 -2.63 30.97
C PHE A 83 26.12 -2.60 30.81
N LEU A 84 26.65 -1.83 29.85
CA LEU A 84 28.08 -1.70 29.65
C LEU A 84 28.76 -1.08 30.87
N ASN A 85 28.15 -0.08 31.50
CA ASN A 85 28.66 0.49 32.75
C ASN A 85 28.68 -0.55 33.87
N GLN A 86 27.58 -1.29 34.08
CA GLN A 86 27.52 -2.36 35.09
C GLN A 86 28.53 -3.48 34.81
N PHE A 87 28.74 -3.83 33.54
CA PHE A 87 29.75 -4.79 33.12
C PHE A 87 31.16 -4.30 33.46
N HIS A 88 31.49 -3.05 33.12
CA HIS A 88 32.78 -2.46 33.45
C HIS A 88 33.00 -2.35 34.97
N GLU A 89 31.96 -2.03 35.74
CA GLU A 89 32.00 -2.02 37.20
C GLU A 89 32.27 -3.41 37.77
N ALA A 90 31.52 -4.44 37.33
CA ALA A 90 31.70 -5.83 37.77
C ALA A 90 33.10 -6.39 37.45
N VAL A 91 33.61 -6.08 36.26
CA VAL A 91 34.99 -6.42 35.87
C VAL A 91 36.00 -5.63 36.71
N GLY A 92 35.72 -4.36 37.01
CA GLY A 92 36.57 -3.50 37.85
C GLY A 92 36.66 -4.00 39.30
N SER A 93 35.55 -4.42 39.91
CA SER A 93 35.55 -5.03 41.24
C SER A 93 36.35 -6.32 41.27
N LEU A 94 36.19 -7.19 40.27
CA LEU A 94 36.99 -8.41 40.14
C LEU A 94 38.50 -8.09 40.03
N GLN A 95 38.87 -7.04 39.29
CA GLN A 95 40.27 -6.60 39.15
C GLN A 95 40.87 -6.10 40.46
N HIS A 96 40.07 -5.55 41.37
CA HIS A 96 40.53 -5.09 42.68
C HIS A 96 40.81 -6.23 43.66
N GLU A 97 40.16 -7.39 43.49
CA GLU A 97 40.35 -8.57 44.32
C GLU A 97 41.59 -9.39 43.94
N ILE A 98 42.09 -9.23 42.70
CA ILE A 98 43.23 -9.98 42.17
C ILE A 98 44.55 -9.24 42.46
N PRO A 99 45.62 -9.94 42.89
CA PRO A 99 46.94 -9.31 43.08
C PRO A 99 47.45 -8.65 41.80
N SER A 100 47.89 -7.40 41.87
CA SER A 100 48.33 -6.63 40.69
C SER A 100 49.45 -7.29 39.88
N LYS A 101 50.35 -8.00 40.57
CA LYS A 101 51.45 -8.78 39.99
C LYS A 101 51.80 -9.98 40.87
N THR A 102 52.15 -11.09 40.22
CA THR A 102 52.68 -12.28 40.90
C THR A 102 53.86 -12.83 40.12
N SER A 103 54.90 -13.28 40.82
CA SER A 103 56.10 -13.87 40.22
C SER A 103 56.05 -15.39 40.30
N TYR A 104 56.13 -16.06 39.15
CA TYR A 104 56.13 -17.52 39.07
C TYR A 104 57.47 -18.05 38.61
N SER A 105 57.83 -19.23 39.09
CA SER A 105 58.95 -19.99 38.51
C SER A 105 58.65 -20.30 37.05
N GLN A 106 59.62 -20.07 36.16
CA GLN A 106 59.48 -20.48 34.77
C GLN A 106 59.47 -22.01 34.67
N GLU A 107 58.55 -22.54 33.85
CA GLU A 107 58.44 -23.98 33.58
C GLU A 107 59.61 -24.47 32.71
N GLU A 108 59.91 -25.77 32.73
CA GLU A 108 61.01 -26.35 31.95
C GLU A 108 60.82 -26.16 30.43
N LEU A 109 59.57 -26.12 29.98
CA LEU A 109 59.17 -25.82 28.60
C LEU A 109 59.67 -24.45 28.10
N CYS A 110 59.96 -23.52 29.02
CA CYS A 110 60.55 -22.23 28.69
C CYS A 110 62.03 -22.33 28.28
N PHE A 111 62.66 -23.49 28.46
CA PHE A 111 64.09 -23.74 28.24
C PHE A 111 64.35 -24.86 27.23
N SER A 112 63.40 -25.77 27.04
CA SER A 112 63.48 -26.85 26.06
C SER A 112 62.75 -26.48 24.77
N ALA A 113 63.39 -26.71 23.62
CA ALA A 113 62.75 -26.56 22.31
C ALA A 113 61.63 -27.61 22.15
N VAL A 114 60.49 -27.17 21.65
CA VAL A 114 59.33 -28.00 21.30
C VAL A 114 59.14 -27.95 19.79
N GLU A 115 58.54 -28.99 19.20
CA GLU A 115 58.36 -29.08 17.75
C GLU A 115 57.56 -27.91 17.16
N THR A 116 56.63 -27.33 17.93
CA THR A 116 55.80 -26.18 17.54
C THR A 116 56.52 -24.83 17.62
N ASP A 117 57.74 -24.77 18.19
CA ASP A 117 58.47 -23.51 18.33
C ASP A 117 58.98 -23.01 16.97
N SER A 118 58.84 -21.70 16.72
CA SER A 118 59.47 -21.04 15.58
C SER A 118 61.00 -21.06 15.70
N PHE A 119 61.69 -20.92 14.56
CA PHE A 119 63.17 -20.93 14.51
C PHE A 119 63.79 -19.91 15.49
N TYR A 120 63.25 -18.70 15.55
CA TYR A 120 63.70 -17.65 16.47
C TYR A 120 63.48 -18.03 17.94
N VAL A 121 62.34 -18.65 18.26
CA VAL A 121 62.05 -19.12 19.62
C VAL A 121 63.03 -20.23 20.03
N ARG A 122 63.34 -21.17 19.13
CA ARG A 122 64.31 -22.25 19.39
C ARG A 122 65.71 -21.70 19.68
N ILE A 123 66.16 -20.72 18.90
CA ILE A 123 67.44 -20.02 19.13
C ILE A 123 67.42 -19.31 20.50
N GLY A 124 66.35 -18.57 20.81
CA GLY A 124 66.22 -17.91 22.10
C GLY A 124 66.23 -18.89 23.28
N LYS A 125 65.53 -20.03 23.16
CA LYS A 125 65.52 -21.10 24.17
C LYS A 125 66.92 -21.70 24.34
N PHE A 126 67.66 -21.90 23.25
CA PHE A 126 69.04 -22.38 23.28
C PHE A 126 69.94 -21.45 24.11
N PHE A 127 69.96 -20.15 23.81
CA PHE A 127 70.76 -19.18 24.57
C PHE A 127 70.32 -19.08 26.03
N LYS A 128 69.01 -19.09 26.30
CA LYS A 128 68.47 -19.04 27.66
C LYS A 128 68.87 -20.28 28.48
N ARG A 129 68.82 -21.46 27.88
CA ARG A 129 69.28 -22.72 28.49
C ARG A 129 70.78 -22.67 28.79
N SER A 130 71.62 -22.24 27.84
CA SER A 130 73.06 -22.09 28.06
C SER A 130 73.39 -21.11 29.19
N ASN A 131 72.70 -19.96 29.24
CA ASN A 131 72.86 -19.00 30.34
C ASN A 131 72.45 -19.60 31.70
N ARG A 132 71.33 -20.35 31.75
CA ARG A 132 70.87 -21.04 32.96
C ARG A 132 71.87 -22.08 33.45
N GLU A 133 72.51 -22.82 32.55
CA GLU A 133 73.55 -23.80 32.87
C GLU A 133 74.82 -23.12 33.40
N ILE A 134 75.28 -22.04 32.77
CA ILE A 134 76.43 -21.25 33.23
C ILE A 134 76.17 -20.72 34.65
N LYS A 135 74.99 -20.13 34.90
CA LYS A 135 74.59 -19.67 36.24
C LYS A 135 74.53 -20.81 37.25
N ARG A 136 74.05 -21.99 36.85
CA ARG A 136 73.99 -23.18 37.72
C ARG A 136 75.40 -23.62 38.13
N THR A 137 76.32 -23.73 37.17
CA THR A 137 77.71 -24.13 37.43
C THR A 137 78.42 -23.11 38.31
N TYR A 138 78.24 -21.82 38.05
CA TYR A 138 78.79 -20.74 38.88
C TYR A 138 78.22 -20.74 40.30
N HIS A 139 76.91 -20.95 40.48
CA HIS A 139 76.28 -21.06 41.79
C HIS A 139 76.79 -22.29 42.56
N SER A 140 76.90 -23.45 41.92
CA SER A 140 77.48 -24.65 42.54
C SER A 140 78.92 -24.42 42.99
N PHE A 141 79.74 -23.78 42.14
CA PHE A 141 81.13 -23.46 42.45
C PHE A 141 81.24 -22.48 43.63
N THR A 142 80.50 -21.38 43.60
CA THR A 142 80.51 -20.38 44.68
C THR A 142 79.92 -20.91 45.98
N SER A 143 78.90 -21.76 45.93
CA SER A 143 78.32 -22.42 47.10
C SER A 143 79.29 -23.42 47.72
N TYR A 144 80.00 -24.20 46.89
CA TYR A 144 81.08 -25.08 47.34
C TYR A 144 82.17 -24.28 48.04
N PHE A 145 82.66 -23.20 47.42
CA PHE A 145 83.66 -22.32 48.04
C PHE A 145 83.17 -21.67 49.34
N ARG A 146 81.90 -21.23 49.42
CA ARG A 146 81.33 -20.68 50.65
C ARG A 146 81.22 -21.71 51.76
N GLY A 147 80.84 -22.95 51.44
CA GLY A 147 80.82 -24.07 52.37
C GLY A 147 82.21 -24.37 52.95
N VAL A 148 83.25 -24.35 52.11
CA VAL A 148 84.65 -24.52 52.54
C VAL A 148 85.11 -23.38 53.47
N VAL A 149 84.67 -22.14 53.22
CA VAL A 149 85.05 -20.94 53.99
C VAL A 149 84.11 -20.67 55.18
N GLY A 150 83.17 -21.58 55.49
CA GLY A 150 82.25 -21.45 56.62
C GLY A 150 81.21 -20.34 56.49
N LYS A 151 80.93 -19.86 55.26
CA LYS A 151 79.90 -18.86 54.98
C LYS A 151 78.58 -19.54 54.59
N GLU A 152 77.47 -18.90 54.93
CA GLU A 152 76.13 -19.41 54.60
C GLU A 152 75.94 -19.55 53.07
N ILE A 153 75.39 -20.71 52.67
CA ILE A 153 75.09 -21.01 51.28
C ILE A 153 73.86 -20.21 50.89
N THR A 154 74.03 -19.26 49.96
CA THR A 154 72.87 -18.53 49.44
C THR A 154 72.03 -19.45 48.56
N PRO A 155 70.70 -19.48 48.77
CA PRO A 155 69.81 -20.29 47.94
C PRO A 155 69.92 -19.87 46.47
N ARG A 156 69.77 -20.85 45.57
CA ARG A 156 69.82 -20.61 44.13
C ARG A 156 68.64 -19.73 43.72
N VAL A 157 68.93 -18.65 42.99
CA VAL A 157 67.88 -17.84 42.37
C VAL A 157 67.23 -18.67 41.26
N ILE A 158 65.97 -19.03 41.45
CA ILE A 158 65.14 -19.67 40.43
C ILE A 158 64.74 -18.59 39.43
N GLU A 159 64.84 -18.86 38.12
CA GLU A 159 64.41 -17.90 37.11
C GLU A 159 62.89 -17.77 37.16
N GLN A 160 62.43 -16.56 37.44
CA GLN A 160 61.02 -16.22 37.55
C GLN A 160 60.58 -15.37 36.36
N HIS A 161 59.28 -15.38 36.07
CA HIS A 161 58.63 -14.39 35.23
C HIS A 161 57.53 -13.71 36.02
N GLU A 162 57.23 -12.46 35.66
CA GLU A 162 56.17 -11.68 36.30
C GLU A 162 54.91 -11.70 35.44
N VAL A 163 53.81 -12.16 36.02
CA VAL A 163 52.48 -12.03 35.42
C VAL A 163 51.80 -10.81 36.01
N ARG A 164 51.28 -9.94 35.15
CA ARG A 164 50.50 -8.76 35.54
C ARG A 164 49.02 -9.09 35.41
N TRP A 165 48.43 -9.59 36.48
CA TRP A 165 47.06 -10.11 36.45
C TRP A 165 45.99 -9.08 36.10
N ILE A 166 46.22 -7.79 36.38
CA ILE A 166 45.34 -6.69 35.92
C ILE A 166 45.23 -6.68 34.39
N ARG A 167 46.31 -7.01 33.67
CA ARG A 167 46.28 -7.06 32.20
C ARG A 167 45.63 -8.34 31.68
N VAL A 168 45.79 -9.44 32.40
CA VAL A 168 45.18 -10.73 32.07
C VAL A 168 43.66 -10.66 32.22
N SER A 169 43.18 -10.23 33.39
CA SER A 169 41.75 -10.00 33.66
C SER A 169 41.12 -9.04 32.65
N ARG A 170 41.83 -7.95 32.31
CA ARG A 170 41.38 -7.02 31.26
C ARG A 170 41.38 -7.64 29.85
N SER A 171 42.31 -8.53 29.54
CA SER A 171 42.27 -9.26 28.25
C SER A 171 41.06 -10.16 28.18
N ILE A 172 40.73 -10.86 29.27
CA ILE A 172 39.54 -11.71 29.37
C ILE A 172 38.28 -10.89 29.17
N SER A 173 38.16 -9.73 29.84
CA SER A 173 36.97 -8.87 29.69
C SER A 173 36.81 -8.33 28.26
N VAL A 174 37.91 -7.99 27.59
CA VAL A 174 37.88 -7.53 26.19
C VAL A 174 37.47 -8.66 25.24
N GLU A 175 38.01 -9.86 25.41
CA GLU A 175 37.62 -11.03 24.59
C GLU A 175 36.17 -11.42 24.83
N LEU A 176 35.69 -11.32 26.08
CA LEU A 176 34.29 -11.52 26.41
C LEU A 176 33.38 -10.49 25.74
N LEU A 177 33.76 -9.20 25.74
CA LEU A 177 33.03 -8.14 25.02
C LEU A 177 32.97 -8.40 23.50
N GLU A 178 34.08 -8.87 22.91
CA GLU A 178 34.12 -9.24 21.50
C GLU A 178 33.19 -10.41 21.19
N GLN A 179 33.12 -11.43 22.06
CA GLN A 179 32.17 -12.53 21.93
C GLN A 179 30.72 -12.08 22.13
N LEU A 180 30.45 -11.19 23.10
CA LEU A 180 29.12 -10.61 23.31
C LEU A 180 28.62 -9.88 22.06
N ALA A 181 29.50 -9.15 21.36
CA ALA A 181 29.16 -8.50 20.10
C ALA A 181 28.71 -9.51 19.03
N LEU A 182 29.30 -10.71 18.99
CA LEU A 182 28.93 -11.77 18.06
C LEU A 182 27.60 -12.44 18.43
N VAL A 183 27.40 -12.79 19.70
CA VAL A 183 26.19 -13.49 20.14
C VAL A 183 24.96 -12.57 20.04
N ARG A 184 25.11 -11.25 20.10
CA ARG A 184 23.97 -10.33 19.91
C ARG A 184 23.31 -10.36 18.55
N HIS A 185 24.00 -10.82 17.52
CA HIS A 185 23.37 -11.01 16.21
C HIS A 185 22.19 -12.00 16.28
N THR A 186 22.19 -12.95 17.22
CA THR A 186 21.11 -13.95 17.34
C THR A 186 19.81 -13.39 17.91
N ASP A 187 19.88 -12.44 18.84
CA ASP A 187 18.69 -11.84 19.49
C ASP A 187 17.83 -11.07 18.48
N HIS A 188 18.50 -10.26 17.67
CA HIS A 188 17.86 -9.49 16.60
C HIS A 188 17.29 -10.38 15.48
N THR A 189 17.82 -11.60 15.33
CA THR A 189 17.25 -12.58 14.38
C THR A 189 15.86 -13.07 14.83
N TYR A 190 15.60 -13.13 16.14
CA TYR A 190 14.28 -13.52 16.64
C TYR A 190 13.24 -12.42 16.38
N PHE A 191 13.61 -11.16 16.55
CA PHE A 191 12.75 -10.03 16.21
C PHE A 191 12.40 -10.00 14.72
N SER A 192 13.39 -10.16 13.83
CA SER A 192 13.12 -10.18 12.38
C SER A 192 12.23 -11.35 11.98
N LYS A 193 12.40 -12.52 12.61
CA LYS A 193 11.48 -13.67 12.41
C LYS A 193 10.06 -13.34 12.85
N ILE A 194 9.89 -12.73 14.02
CA ILE A 194 8.56 -12.34 14.53
C ILE A 194 7.89 -11.34 13.57
N ALA A 195 8.61 -10.31 13.13
CA ALA A 195 8.11 -9.33 12.17
C ALA A 195 7.69 -10.00 10.85
N SER A 196 8.53 -10.88 10.30
CA SER A 196 8.23 -11.64 9.07
C SER A 196 6.98 -12.51 9.21
N ILE A 197 6.75 -13.13 10.37
CA ILE A 197 5.54 -13.95 10.58
C ILE A 197 4.30 -13.07 10.67
N LEU A 198 4.41 -11.89 11.30
CA LEU A 198 3.30 -10.94 11.34
C LEU A 198 2.93 -10.42 9.94
N ASP A 199 3.95 -10.22 9.10
CA ASP A 199 3.79 -9.86 7.68
C ASP A 199 3.06 -10.98 6.90
N ASP A 200 3.53 -12.23 7.04
CA ASP A 200 2.87 -13.41 6.44
C ASP A 200 1.39 -13.55 6.89
N ILE A 201 1.07 -13.21 8.15
CA ILE A 201 -0.30 -13.24 8.68
C ILE A 201 -1.17 -12.15 8.03
N CYS A 202 -0.62 -10.96 7.77
CA CYS A 202 -1.35 -9.92 7.04
C CYS A 202 -1.74 -10.43 5.65
N ASP A 203 -0.77 -10.99 4.91
CA ASP A 203 -0.97 -11.49 3.54
C ASP A 203 -1.99 -12.63 3.42
N HIS A 204 -2.17 -13.41 4.49
CA HIS A 204 -2.93 -14.65 4.44
C HIS A 204 -4.11 -14.71 5.40
N GLY A 205 -4.42 -13.65 6.14
CA GLY A 205 -5.26 -13.72 7.34
C GLY A 205 -6.74 -14.12 7.14
N GLN A 206 -7.20 -14.34 5.90
CA GLN A 206 -8.49 -14.98 5.62
C GLN A 206 -8.42 -16.52 5.66
N ASP A 207 -7.26 -17.13 5.34
CA ASP A 207 -7.10 -18.59 5.30
C ASP A 207 -6.97 -19.17 6.71
N ARG A 208 -7.96 -19.96 7.12
CA ARG A 208 -8.01 -20.61 8.43
C ARG A 208 -6.89 -21.63 8.63
N ILE A 209 -6.51 -22.36 7.58
CA ILE A 209 -5.48 -23.41 7.65
C ILE A 209 -4.10 -22.77 7.86
N ARG A 210 -3.84 -21.65 7.20
CA ARG A 210 -2.60 -20.89 7.39
C ARG A 210 -2.52 -20.26 8.77
N ARG A 211 -3.62 -19.68 9.29
CA ARG A 211 -3.64 -19.15 10.67
C ARG A 211 -3.29 -20.20 11.74
N GLU A 212 -3.74 -21.45 11.57
CA GLU A 212 -3.33 -22.55 12.46
C GLU A 212 -1.84 -22.90 12.32
N HIS A 213 -1.28 -22.78 11.12
CA HIS A 213 0.16 -22.93 10.88
C HIS A 213 0.95 -21.83 11.58
N ASP A 214 0.53 -20.57 11.47
CA ASP A 214 1.21 -19.40 12.04
C ASP A 214 1.22 -19.45 13.58
N ILE A 215 0.13 -19.91 14.20
CA ILE A 215 0.08 -20.16 15.64
C ILE A 215 1.12 -21.19 16.06
N ARG A 216 1.27 -22.29 15.32
CA ARG A 216 2.29 -23.31 15.60
C ARG A 216 3.70 -22.75 15.45
N ILE A 217 3.93 -21.86 14.46
CA ILE A 217 5.23 -21.18 14.32
C ILE A 217 5.52 -20.33 15.56
N PHE A 218 4.55 -19.55 16.06
CA PHE A 218 4.75 -18.77 17.29
C PHE A 218 4.95 -19.63 18.53
N GLU A 219 4.25 -20.75 18.66
CA GLU A 219 4.46 -21.71 19.75
C GLU A 219 5.87 -22.32 19.69
N ASN A 220 6.34 -22.69 18.50
CA ASN A 220 7.69 -23.19 18.27
C ASN A 220 8.75 -22.13 18.59
N LEU A 221 8.56 -20.89 18.16
CA LEU A 221 9.46 -19.77 18.51
C LEU A 221 9.50 -19.51 20.01
N THR A 222 8.34 -19.58 20.69
CA THR A 222 8.26 -19.43 22.14
C THR A 222 9.05 -20.54 22.84
N ALA A 223 8.92 -21.79 22.37
CA ALA A 223 9.70 -22.91 22.89
C ALA A 223 11.20 -22.78 22.60
N GLU A 224 11.57 -22.28 21.41
CA GLU A 224 12.97 -22.01 21.03
C GLU A 224 13.58 -20.93 21.94
N LEU A 225 12.87 -19.82 22.16
CA LEU A 225 13.30 -18.74 23.06
C LEU A 225 13.48 -19.23 24.50
N GLU A 226 12.55 -20.04 25.01
CA GLU A 226 12.66 -20.56 26.38
C GLU A 226 13.81 -21.57 26.53
N ASN A 227 14.05 -22.39 25.50
CA ASN A 227 15.20 -23.29 25.43
C ASN A 227 16.53 -22.51 25.39
N THR A 228 16.63 -21.49 24.56
CA THR A 228 17.82 -20.62 24.49
C THR A 228 18.05 -19.91 25.83
N LYS A 229 17.00 -19.34 26.43
CA LYS A 229 17.02 -18.72 27.75
C LYS A 229 17.52 -19.67 28.84
N SER A 230 17.11 -20.94 28.81
CA SER A 230 17.54 -21.95 29.77
C SER A 230 19.03 -22.32 29.65
N LYS A 231 19.64 -22.10 28.47
CA LYS A 231 21.03 -22.46 28.16
C LYS A 231 22.02 -21.32 28.29
N LEU A 232 21.58 -20.06 28.41
CA LEU A 232 22.45 -18.88 28.42
C LEU A 232 23.63 -18.97 29.40
N GLU A 233 23.37 -19.33 30.66
CA GLU A 233 24.44 -19.41 31.67
C GLU A 233 25.47 -20.48 31.30
N SER A 234 25.02 -21.63 30.79
CA SER A 234 25.93 -22.69 30.33
C SER A 234 26.73 -22.30 29.09
N GLU A 235 26.12 -21.56 28.16
CA GLU A 235 26.80 -21.06 26.96
C GLU A 235 27.88 -20.03 27.33
N PHE A 236 27.56 -19.04 28.18
CA PHE A 236 28.53 -18.04 28.61
C PHE A 236 29.64 -18.64 29.49
N THR A 237 29.33 -19.65 30.29
CA THR A 237 30.33 -20.41 31.04
C THR A 237 31.28 -21.11 30.07
N GLY A 238 30.77 -21.79 29.05
CA GLY A 238 31.59 -22.42 28.01
C GLY A 238 32.45 -21.43 27.21
N ILE A 239 31.93 -20.24 26.91
CA ILE A 239 32.70 -19.16 26.27
C ILE A 239 33.84 -18.71 27.19
N CYS A 240 33.57 -18.50 28.48
CA CYS A 240 34.60 -18.11 29.46
C CYS A 240 35.67 -19.19 29.61
N GLU A 241 35.28 -20.47 29.69
CA GLU A 241 36.20 -21.60 29.76
C GLU A 241 37.09 -21.66 28.51
N SER A 242 36.51 -21.50 27.32
CA SER A 242 37.26 -21.47 26.06
C SER A 242 38.26 -20.30 26.00
N ILE A 243 37.87 -19.10 26.44
CA ILE A 243 38.77 -17.94 26.55
C ILE A 243 39.92 -18.23 27.51
N LEU A 244 39.62 -18.81 28.68
CA LEU A 244 40.65 -19.15 29.68
C LEU A 244 41.60 -20.22 29.17
N GLU A 245 41.11 -21.23 28.46
CA GLU A 245 41.93 -22.26 27.82
C GLU A 245 42.87 -21.67 26.75
N GLU A 246 42.40 -20.70 25.96
CA GLU A 246 43.23 -20.02 24.95
C GLU A 246 44.28 -19.10 25.58
N LEU A 247 43.95 -18.46 26.71
CA LEU A 247 44.84 -17.53 27.40
C LEU A 247 45.85 -18.23 28.30
N LEU A 248 45.54 -19.41 28.84
CA LEU A 248 46.44 -20.18 29.71
C LEU A 248 47.87 -20.35 29.13
N PRO A 249 48.08 -20.80 27.88
CA PRO A 249 49.42 -20.90 27.31
C PRO A 249 50.08 -19.52 27.17
N LYS A 250 49.33 -18.46 26.82
CA LYS A 250 49.86 -17.10 26.68
C LYS A 250 50.31 -16.52 28.03
N ILE A 251 49.59 -16.83 29.12
CA ILE A 251 49.92 -16.40 30.48
C ILE A 251 51.18 -17.11 30.99
N ARG A 252 51.31 -18.42 30.74
CA ARG A 252 52.49 -19.21 31.14
C ARG A 252 53.81 -18.68 30.58
N PHE A 253 53.76 -18.08 29.40
CA PHE A 253 54.93 -17.51 28.72
C PHE A 253 55.00 -15.98 28.82
N MET A 254 54.09 -15.34 29.57
CA MET A 254 54.00 -13.89 29.69
C MET A 254 55.28 -13.29 30.28
N GLY A 255 55.79 -12.22 29.65
CA GLY A 255 57.03 -11.57 30.08
C GLY A 255 58.31 -12.36 29.73
N THR A 256 58.19 -13.49 29.03
CA THR A 256 59.33 -14.17 28.41
C THR A 256 59.52 -13.71 26.96
N PHE A 257 60.63 -14.09 26.32
CA PHE A 257 60.85 -13.77 24.90
C PHE A 257 59.95 -14.58 23.94
N GLN A 258 59.22 -15.58 24.45
CA GLN A 258 58.38 -16.50 23.66
C GLN A 258 57.04 -15.87 23.34
N GLU A 259 56.49 -15.12 24.29
CA GLU A 259 55.24 -14.38 24.13
C GLU A 259 55.53 -12.90 24.33
N SER A 260 55.40 -12.12 23.26
CA SER A 260 55.55 -10.68 23.37
C SER A 260 54.41 -10.12 24.23
N ASN A 261 54.67 -9.10 25.05
CA ASN A 261 53.62 -8.43 25.83
C ASN A 261 52.57 -7.69 24.96
N GLN A 262 52.54 -7.92 23.64
CA GLN A 262 51.62 -7.28 22.70
C GLN A 262 50.16 -7.69 22.94
N HIS A 263 49.89 -8.97 23.25
CA HIS A 263 48.53 -9.44 23.54
C HIS A 263 47.94 -8.72 24.76
N PHE A 264 48.75 -8.60 25.81
CA PHE A 264 48.39 -7.95 27.08
C PHE A 264 48.73 -6.45 27.13
N ASN A 265 49.03 -5.83 25.98
CA ASN A 265 49.40 -4.41 25.95
C ASN A 265 48.19 -3.53 26.22
N SER A 266 48.26 -2.67 27.23
CA SER A 266 47.18 -1.76 27.61
C SER A 266 46.67 -0.89 26.46
N ASN A 267 47.54 -0.42 25.56
CA ASN A 267 47.12 0.38 24.40
C ASN A 267 46.32 -0.45 23.38
N ASN A 268 46.72 -1.71 23.18
CA ASN A 268 46.01 -2.64 22.30
C ASN A 268 44.66 -3.03 22.90
N LEU A 269 44.64 -3.35 24.19
CA LEU A 269 43.41 -3.66 24.93
C LEU A 269 42.44 -2.49 24.93
N ASN A 270 42.89 -1.25 25.19
CA ASN A 270 42.06 -0.04 25.09
C ASN A 270 41.42 0.10 23.70
N ARG A 271 42.20 -0.15 22.63
CA ARG A 271 41.71 -0.05 21.26
C ARG A 271 40.66 -1.13 20.96
N ARG A 272 40.94 -2.37 21.35
CA ARG A 272 40.02 -3.51 21.17
C ARG A 272 38.73 -3.31 21.96
N GLU A 273 38.83 -2.94 23.23
CA GLU A 273 37.70 -2.61 24.10
C GLU A 273 36.79 -1.54 23.50
N LYS A 274 37.38 -0.41 23.07
CA LYS A 274 36.63 0.67 22.42
C LYS A 274 35.97 0.20 21.12
N THR A 275 36.66 -0.63 20.34
CA THR A 275 36.13 -1.18 19.07
C THR A 275 34.97 -2.13 19.34
N ALA A 276 35.09 -3.04 20.31
CA ALA A 276 34.03 -3.98 20.70
C ALA A 276 32.80 -3.22 21.23
N THR A 277 33.02 -2.27 22.14
CA THR A 277 31.96 -1.41 22.69
C THR A 277 31.23 -0.64 21.60
N GLN A 278 31.97 0.02 20.69
CA GLN A 278 31.35 0.73 19.58
C GLN A 278 30.62 -0.21 18.63
N THR A 279 31.14 -1.42 18.41
CA THR A 279 30.48 -2.44 17.58
C THR A 279 29.17 -2.88 18.20
N ILE A 280 29.12 -3.09 19.51
CA ILE A 280 27.89 -3.42 20.25
C ILE A 280 26.86 -2.30 20.08
N ILE A 281 27.22 -1.05 20.40
CA ILE A 281 26.32 0.11 20.32
C ILE A 281 25.81 0.30 18.88
N THR A 282 26.71 0.29 17.90
CA THR A 282 26.36 0.53 16.49
C THR A 282 25.51 -0.62 15.92
N SER A 283 25.76 -1.85 16.35
CA SER A 283 24.95 -3.01 15.96
C SER A 283 23.54 -2.86 16.52
N GLU A 284 23.41 -2.47 17.80
CA GLU A 284 22.12 -2.26 18.44
C GLU A 284 21.32 -1.15 17.75
N GLU A 285 21.93 0.01 17.51
CA GLU A 285 21.28 1.13 16.80
C GLU A 285 20.78 0.72 15.41
N LYS A 286 21.58 -0.05 14.66
CA LYS A 286 21.20 -0.55 13.32
C LYS A 286 20.03 -1.53 13.40
N TRP A 287 20.05 -2.44 14.36
CA TRP A 287 19.00 -3.44 14.49
C TRP A 287 17.71 -2.84 15.05
N ALA A 288 17.79 -1.94 16.03
CA ALA A 288 16.67 -1.16 16.49
C ALA A 288 16.02 -0.40 15.32
N LYS A 289 16.84 0.23 14.46
CA LYS A 289 16.34 0.91 13.27
C LYS A 289 15.66 -0.05 12.29
N ASN A 290 16.22 -1.24 12.08
CA ASN A 290 15.59 -2.24 11.21
C ASN A 290 14.27 -2.74 11.77
N CYS A 291 14.19 -2.98 13.07
CA CYS A 291 12.95 -3.37 13.70
C CYS A 291 11.88 -2.27 13.56
N GLU A 292 12.26 -1.00 13.71
CA GLU A 292 11.38 0.14 13.44
C GLU A 292 10.88 0.15 11.99
N ILE A 293 11.77 -0.13 11.01
CA ILE A 293 11.40 -0.20 9.60
C ILE A 293 10.44 -1.37 9.33
N TYR A 294 10.71 -2.56 9.86
CA TYR A 294 9.81 -3.71 9.73
C TYR A 294 8.42 -3.43 10.31
N LEU A 295 8.36 -2.78 11.48
CA LEU A 295 7.09 -2.40 12.09
C LEU A 295 6.39 -1.30 11.30
N SER A 296 7.15 -0.40 10.67
CA SER A 296 6.62 0.59 9.75
C SER A 296 6.03 -0.06 8.48
N GLN A 297 6.67 -1.07 7.91
CA GLN A 297 6.12 -1.83 6.77
C GLN A 297 4.85 -2.57 7.18
N LEU A 298 4.87 -3.31 8.29
CA LEU A 298 3.67 -3.96 8.82
C LEU A 298 2.50 -2.98 9.01
N SER A 299 2.79 -1.74 9.44
CA SER A 299 1.77 -0.71 9.57
C SER A 299 1.20 -0.22 8.22
N ILE A 300 2.03 -0.20 7.17
CA ILE A 300 1.57 0.03 5.79
C ILE A 300 0.62 -1.09 5.40
N ASP A 301 0.99 -2.35 5.62
CA ASP A 301 0.22 -3.50 5.14
C ASP A 301 -1.13 -3.60 5.84
N ILE A 302 -1.15 -3.41 7.16
CA ILE A 302 -2.38 -3.29 7.94
C ILE A 302 -3.25 -2.14 7.39
N GLY A 303 -2.65 -0.97 7.13
CA GLY A 303 -3.34 0.20 6.59
C GLY A 303 -3.95 -0.07 5.21
N ILE A 304 -3.22 -0.72 4.30
CA ILE A 304 -3.71 -1.09 2.97
C ILE A 304 -4.90 -2.03 3.08
N HIS A 305 -4.86 -3.04 3.95
CA HIS A 305 -5.99 -3.95 4.16
C HIS A 305 -7.23 -3.24 4.70
N GLN A 306 -7.07 -2.40 5.73
CA GLN A 306 -8.18 -1.63 6.31
C GLN A 306 -8.80 -0.71 5.24
N TYR A 307 -7.96 -0.06 4.45
CA TYR A 307 -8.41 0.85 3.39
C TYR A 307 -9.07 0.11 2.21
N ASN A 308 -8.59 -1.09 1.86
CA ASN A 308 -9.23 -1.94 0.84
C ASN A 308 -10.63 -2.40 1.30
N ASN A 309 -10.77 -2.79 2.57
CA ASN A 309 -12.07 -3.14 3.14
C ASN A 309 -13.04 -1.96 3.15
N LEU A 310 -12.55 -0.75 3.47
CA LEU A 310 -13.34 0.48 3.40
C LEU A 310 -13.86 0.71 1.98
N ILE A 311 -12.98 0.64 0.97
CA ILE A 311 -13.37 0.80 -0.43
C ILE A 311 -14.40 -0.24 -0.86
N ASN A 312 -14.20 -1.50 -0.48
CA ASN A 312 -15.15 -2.57 -0.79
C ASN A 312 -16.54 -2.29 -0.21
N ASN A 313 -16.60 -1.87 1.06
CA ASN A 313 -17.85 -1.58 1.75
C ASN A 313 -18.60 -0.42 1.09
N GLU A 314 -17.90 0.68 0.79
CA GLU A 314 -18.48 1.86 0.14
C GLU A 314 -19.00 1.53 -1.27
N LEU A 315 -18.25 0.74 -2.05
CA LEU A 315 -18.69 0.29 -3.37
C LEU A 315 -19.88 -0.68 -3.28
N LEU A 316 -19.91 -1.54 -2.27
CA LEU A 316 -21.04 -2.47 -2.02
C LEU A 316 -22.31 -1.71 -1.61
N GLU A 317 -22.19 -0.68 -0.78
CA GLU A 317 -23.30 0.21 -0.43
C GLU A 317 -23.85 0.93 -1.66
N PHE A 318 -22.96 1.48 -2.50
CA PHE A 318 -23.36 2.08 -3.78
C PHE A 318 -24.09 1.08 -4.68
N LYS A 319 -23.55 -0.13 -4.83
CA LYS A 319 -24.16 -1.24 -5.60
C LYS A 319 -25.55 -1.59 -5.05
N ASN A 320 -25.69 -1.71 -3.74
CA ASN A 320 -26.97 -2.02 -3.09
C ASN A 320 -28.00 -0.90 -3.26
N HIS A 321 -27.56 0.36 -3.15
CA HIS A 321 -28.40 1.53 -3.38
C HIS A 321 -28.91 1.55 -4.82
N PHE A 322 -28.00 1.42 -5.79
CA PHE A 322 -28.31 1.38 -7.22
C PHE A 322 -29.30 0.26 -7.57
N ASN A 323 -29.04 -0.96 -7.10
CA ASN A 323 -29.92 -2.11 -7.28
C ASN A 323 -31.29 -1.89 -6.66
N SER A 324 -31.35 -1.28 -5.47
CA SER A 324 -32.63 -0.99 -4.82
C SER A 324 -33.48 0.01 -5.61
N THR A 325 -32.84 0.97 -6.28
CA THR A 325 -33.55 1.99 -7.06
C THR A 325 -34.02 1.46 -8.41
N LEU A 326 -33.18 0.72 -9.15
CA LEU A 326 -33.55 0.18 -10.46
C LEU A 326 -34.40 -1.10 -10.38
N ILE A 327 -33.95 -2.13 -9.66
CA ILE A 327 -34.62 -3.43 -9.64
C ILE A 327 -35.92 -3.34 -8.82
N LYS A 328 -35.88 -2.77 -7.61
CA LYS A 328 -37.05 -2.87 -6.72
C LYS A 328 -38.17 -1.87 -7.05
N LYS A 329 -37.86 -0.76 -7.75
CA LYS A 329 -38.86 0.27 -8.04
C LYS A 329 -39.25 0.34 -9.52
N ILE A 330 -38.31 0.24 -10.46
CA ILE A 330 -38.60 0.44 -11.89
C ILE A 330 -39.14 -0.84 -12.54
N ILE A 331 -38.50 -2.00 -12.30
CA ILE A 331 -38.93 -3.27 -12.92
C ILE A 331 -40.40 -3.63 -12.60
N PRO A 332 -40.89 -3.56 -11.34
CA PRO A 332 -42.29 -3.87 -11.05
C PRO A 332 -43.29 -2.93 -11.75
N LEU A 333 -42.90 -1.66 -11.96
CA LEU A 333 -43.73 -0.71 -12.69
C LEU A 333 -43.81 -1.07 -14.18
N VAL A 334 -42.69 -1.46 -14.79
CA VAL A 334 -42.63 -1.93 -16.18
C VAL A 334 -43.46 -3.20 -16.38
N ASP A 335 -43.33 -4.18 -15.49
CA ASP A 335 -44.11 -5.43 -15.53
C ASP A 335 -45.62 -5.18 -15.42
N LYS A 336 -46.01 -4.30 -14.49
CA LYS A 336 -47.41 -3.95 -14.27
C LYS A 336 -48.00 -3.24 -15.48
N THR A 337 -47.25 -2.34 -16.11
CA THR A 337 -47.67 -1.62 -17.32
C THR A 337 -47.77 -2.55 -18.53
N GLY A 338 -46.77 -3.40 -18.77
CA GLY A 338 -46.82 -4.37 -19.86
C GLY A 338 -47.98 -5.36 -19.73
N SER A 339 -48.24 -5.84 -18.51
CA SER A 339 -49.39 -6.69 -18.21
C SER A 339 -50.73 -5.98 -18.44
N TYR A 340 -50.81 -4.68 -18.13
CA TYR A 340 -52.01 -3.88 -18.38
C TYR A 340 -52.24 -3.66 -19.89
N LEU A 341 -51.19 -3.30 -20.65
CA LEU A 341 -51.27 -3.12 -22.10
C LEU A 341 -51.72 -4.39 -22.80
N ARG A 342 -51.16 -5.54 -22.42
CA ARG A 342 -51.52 -6.84 -23.00
C ARG A 342 -52.96 -7.25 -22.69
N LYS A 343 -53.40 -7.13 -21.43
CA LYS A 343 -54.81 -7.36 -21.05
C LYS A 343 -55.76 -6.46 -21.84
N THR A 344 -55.36 -5.22 -22.09
CA THR A 344 -56.16 -4.27 -22.86
C THR A 344 -56.23 -4.70 -24.33
N ALA A 345 -55.10 -5.12 -24.92
CA ALA A 345 -55.05 -5.70 -26.27
C ALA A 345 -55.99 -6.91 -26.42
N ASP A 346 -55.88 -7.88 -25.50
CA ASP A 346 -56.69 -9.10 -25.50
C ASP A 346 -58.20 -8.79 -25.39
N THR A 347 -58.58 -7.75 -24.61
CA THR A 347 -59.99 -7.34 -24.49
C THR A 347 -60.56 -6.76 -25.79
N PHE A 348 -59.72 -6.13 -26.63
CA PHE A 348 -60.15 -5.64 -27.93
C PHE A 348 -60.23 -6.77 -28.96
N GLU A 349 -59.31 -7.74 -28.94
CA GLU A 349 -59.38 -8.93 -29.80
C GLU A 349 -60.63 -9.79 -29.52
N ALA A 350 -61.02 -9.92 -28.25
CA ALA A 350 -62.22 -10.66 -27.85
C ALA A 350 -63.55 -9.97 -28.24
N THR A 351 -63.50 -8.73 -28.74
CA THR A 351 -64.71 -7.96 -29.11
C THR A 351 -65.13 -8.27 -30.55
N SER A 352 -66.34 -8.82 -30.75
CA SER A 352 -66.84 -9.22 -32.08
C SER A 352 -66.95 -8.06 -33.08
N SER A 353 -66.54 -8.30 -34.33
CA SER A 353 -66.59 -7.36 -35.47
C SER A 353 -67.97 -6.73 -35.72
N LYS A 354 -69.06 -7.40 -35.32
CA LYS A 354 -70.43 -6.87 -35.43
C LYS A 354 -70.76 -5.71 -34.48
N SER A 355 -69.89 -5.40 -33.50
CA SER A 355 -70.15 -4.41 -32.44
C SER A 355 -69.30 -3.13 -32.52
N VAL A 356 -68.35 -3.06 -33.46
CA VAL A 356 -67.29 -2.03 -33.53
C VAL A 356 -67.83 -0.63 -33.81
N ARG A 357 -68.84 -0.48 -34.69
CA ARG A 357 -69.44 0.82 -35.01
C ARG A 357 -70.58 1.23 -34.07
N THR A 358 -70.72 0.59 -32.90
CA THR A 358 -71.72 1.03 -31.92
C THR A 358 -71.23 2.26 -31.15
N ALA A 359 -72.15 3.17 -30.81
CA ALA A 359 -71.84 4.28 -29.91
C ALA A 359 -71.24 3.82 -28.56
N ILE A 360 -71.58 2.59 -28.14
CA ILE A 360 -71.04 1.93 -26.95
C ILE A 360 -69.55 1.62 -27.12
N PHE A 361 -69.14 1.08 -28.27
CA PHE A 361 -67.73 0.80 -28.55
C PHE A 361 -66.90 2.08 -28.66
N LYS A 362 -67.40 3.10 -29.36
CA LYS A 362 -66.72 4.42 -29.43
C LYS A 362 -66.54 5.03 -28.03
N LYS A 363 -67.58 4.99 -27.19
CA LYS A 363 -67.50 5.46 -25.79
C LYS A 363 -66.47 4.67 -24.98
N LYS A 364 -66.45 3.34 -25.12
CA LYS A 364 -65.47 2.47 -24.48
C LYS A 364 -64.04 2.79 -24.93
N LEU A 365 -63.82 3.08 -26.22
CA LEU A 365 -62.50 3.43 -26.75
C LEU A 365 -61.97 4.75 -26.19
N VAL A 366 -62.84 5.77 -26.11
CA VAL A 366 -62.51 7.07 -25.50
C VAL A 366 -62.23 6.93 -24.00
N GLU A 367 -62.98 6.08 -23.29
CA GLU A 367 -62.72 5.76 -21.88
C GLU A 367 -61.37 5.04 -21.72
N THR A 368 -61.08 4.05 -22.56
CA THR A 368 -59.79 3.34 -22.55
C THR A 368 -58.63 4.26 -22.91
N GLN A 369 -58.79 5.21 -23.83
CA GLN A 369 -57.78 6.22 -24.15
C GLN A 369 -57.44 7.07 -22.93
N LYS A 370 -58.46 7.58 -22.21
CA LYS A 370 -58.24 8.37 -20.98
C LYS A 370 -57.60 7.54 -19.87
N GLU A 371 -57.99 6.28 -19.72
CA GLU A 371 -57.39 5.39 -18.73
C GLU A 371 -55.93 5.03 -19.07
N LEU A 372 -55.65 4.79 -20.36
CA LEU A 372 -54.29 4.62 -20.88
C LEU A 372 -53.44 5.86 -20.64
N GLU A 373 -53.97 7.05 -20.92
CA GLU A 373 -53.26 8.31 -20.70
C GLU A 373 -52.88 8.46 -19.23
N SER A 374 -53.82 8.27 -18.31
CA SER A 374 -53.55 8.38 -16.88
C SER A 374 -52.59 7.29 -16.40
N LYS A 375 -52.73 6.03 -16.82
CA LYS A 375 -51.81 4.96 -16.38
C LYS A 375 -50.41 5.08 -16.99
N LEU A 376 -50.31 5.45 -18.25
CA LEU A 376 -49.03 5.59 -18.95
C LEU A 376 -48.28 6.86 -18.52
N ASN A 377 -48.97 7.98 -18.35
CA ASN A 377 -48.33 9.22 -17.91
C ASN A 377 -48.17 9.28 -16.38
N ASP A 378 -49.23 9.04 -15.59
CA ASP A 378 -49.20 9.26 -14.14
C ASP A 378 -48.64 8.07 -13.36
N ALA A 379 -48.93 6.84 -13.79
CA ALA A 379 -48.53 5.64 -13.05
C ALA A 379 -47.26 4.95 -13.59
N PHE A 380 -46.81 5.30 -14.80
CA PHE A 380 -45.65 4.68 -15.45
C PHE A 380 -44.54 5.70 -15.73
N SER A 381 -44.79 6.71 -16.58
CA SER A 381 -43.80 7.71 -16.98
C SER A 381 -43.34 8.58 -15.82
N LYS A 382 -44.25 9.32 -15.15
CA LYS A 382 -43.88 10.24 -14.06
C LYS A 382 -43.09 9.57 -12.92
N PRO A 383 -43.45 8.37 -12.42
CA PRO A 383 -42.68 7.68 -11.40
C PRO A 383 -41.27 7.31 -11.89
N ILE A 384 -41.14 6.77 -13.10
CA ILE A 384 -39.83 6.42 -13.68
C ILE A 384 -38.98 7.69 -13.84
N ILE A 385 -39.52 8.74 -14.45
CA ILE A 385 -38.81 10.02 -14.62
C ILE A 385 -38.42 10.63 -13.28
N SER A 386 -39.31 10.58 -12.28
CA SER A 386 -39.01 11.10 -10.94
C SER A 386 -37.88 10.34 -10.26
N GLN A 387 -37.85 9.00 -10.37
CA GLN A 387 -36.78 8.18 -9.83
C GLN A 387 -35.46 8.42 -10.60
N LEU A 388 -35.51 8.53 -11.92
CA LEU A 388 -34.32 8.81 -12.74
C LEU A 388 -33.75 10.20 -12.46
N LYS A 389 -34.60 11.22 -12.28
CA LYS A 389 -34.16 12.58 -11.91
C LYS A 389 -33.71 12.71 -10.46
N SER A 390 -34.28 11.91 -9.55
CA SER A 390 -33.85 11.90 -8.15
C SER A 390 -32.56 11.11 -7.93
N THR A 391 -32.18 10.25 -8.87
CA THR A 391 -30.97 9.44 -8.79
C THR A 391 -29.83 10.20 -9.47
N ASP A 392 -29.13 11.03 -8.70
CA ASP A 392 -27.92 11.69 -9.19
C ASP A 392 -26.72 10.76 -9.01
N LEU A 393 -26.62 9.76 -9.90
CA LEU A 393 -25.57 8.74 -9.84
C LEU A 393 -24.16 9.33 -9.83
N ILE A 394 -23.99 10.52 -10.42
CA ILE A 394 -22.69 11.21 -10.45
C ILE A 394 -22.40 11.75 -9.06
N ASN A 395 -23.34 12.47 -8.43
CA ASN A 395 -23.15 12.97 -7.08
C ASN A 395 -23.05 11.85 -6.03
N ASP A 396 -23.85 10.78 -6.15
CA ASP A 396 -23.77 9.61 -5.27
C ASP A 396 -22.38 8.96 -5.35
N MET A 397 -21.84 8.82 -6.56
CA MET A 397 -20.47 8.32 -6.76
C MET A 397 -19.43 9.30 -6.22
N GLU A 398 -19.56 10.61 -6.43
CA GLU A 398 -18.62 11.58 -5.84
C GLU A 398 -18.67 11.60 -4.31
N GLU A 399 -19.83 11.35 -3.69
CA GLU A 399 -19.96 11.20 -2.24
C GLU A 399 -19.20 9.95 -1.76
N VAL A 400 -19.39 8.81 -2.42
CA VAL A 400 -18.64 7.56 -2.17
C VAL A 400 -17.13 7.79 -2.30
N LEU A 401 -16.69 8.43 -3.38
CA LEU A 401 -15.28 8.75 -3.59
C LEU A 401 -14.75 9.71 -2.51
N SER A 402 -15.57 10.66 -2.05
CA SER A 402 -15.20 11.57 -0.96
C SER A 402 -15.07 10.84 0.37
N ARG A 403 -15.98 9.91 0.70
CA ARG A 403 -15.89 9.07 1.90
C ARG A 403 -14.66 8.16 1.86
N ILE A 404 -14.36 7.58 0.70
CA ILE A 404 -13.11 6.83 0.50
C ILE A 404 -11.89 7.71 0.81
N LEU A 405 -11.84 8.94 0.29
CA LEU A 405 -10.73 9.86 0.56
C LEU A 405 -10.61 10.28 2.01
N LEU A 406 -11.73 10.52 2.69
CA LEU A 406 -11.74 10.86 4.11
C LEU A 406 -11.32 9.67 4.98
N GLY A 407 -11.50 8.45 4.47
CA GLY A 407 -11.01 7.23 5.10
C GLY A 407 -9.50 7.04 5.04
N ASP A 408 -8.72 7.93 4.42
CA ASP A 408 -7.26 7.79 4.30
C ASP A 408 -6.52 7.89 5.64
N GLU A 409 -7.21 8.29 6.72
CA GLU A 409 -6.70 8.31 8.09
C GLU A 409 -6.22 6.94 8.60
N VAL A 410 -6.75 5.83 8.06
CA VAL A 410 -6.25 4.48 8.42
C VAL A 410 -4.85 4.20 7.88
N LEU A 411 -4.40 4.96 6.87
CA LEU A 411 -3.07 4.82 6.28
C LEU A 411 -2.03 5.59 7.12
N PRO A 412 -0.81 5.06 7.29
CA PRO A 412 0.27 5.82 7.92
C PRO A 412 0.66 7.04 7.06
N ASP A 413 0.82 8.20 7.72
CA ASP A 413 1.23 9.45 7.07
C ASP A 413 2.60 9.32 6.42
N GLN A 414 3.58 8.94 7.25
CA GLN A 414 4.94 8.64 6.85
C GLN A 414 5.31 7.24 7.28
N ALA A 415 6.13 6.58 6.48
CA ALA A 415 6.61 5.25 6.77
C ALA A 415 8.06 5.09 6.34
N PHE A 416 8.83 4.31 7.09
CA PHE A 416 10.15 3.87 6.66
C PHE A 416 10.02 2.57 5.88
N VAL A 417 10.71 2.48 4.75
CA VAL A 417 10.72 1.28 3.90
C VAL A 417 12.16 0.94 3.52
N PHE A 418 12.48 -0.35 3.46
CA PHE A 418 13.78 -0.80 2.95
C PHE A 418 13.89 -0.52 1.45
N LYS A 419 15.07 -0.08 0.99
CA LYS A 419 15.30 0.14 -0.46
C LYS A 419 15.45 -1.16 -1.25
N SER A 420 15.79 -2.25 -0.56
CA SER A 420 16.03 -3.57 -1.14
C SER A 420 15.48 -4.65 -0.24
N LYS A 421 14.88 -5.68 -0.83
CA LYS A 421 14.38 -6.85 -0.10
C LYS A 421 15.52 -7.57 0.65
N GLN A 422 15.27 -7.93 1.90
CA GLN A 422 16.26 -8.63 2.73
C GLN A 422 16.41 -10.08 2.28
N THR A 423 17.63 -10.49 1.91
CA THR A 423 17.95 -11.88 1.57
C THR A 423 18.60 -12.64 2.72
N ASP A 424 19.14 -11.94 3.73
CA ASP A 424 19.81 -12.53 4.89
C ASP A 424 19.40 -11.81 6.19
N PHE A 425 18.61 -12.50 7.02
CA PHE A 425 18.16 -12.02 8.32
C PHE A 425 19.26 -11.95 9.39
N ARG A 426 20.50 -12.32 9.06
CA ARG A 426 21.65 -12.23 9.99
C ARG A 426 22.38 -10.89 9.91
N LYS A 427 22.07 -10.06 8.91
CA LYS A 427 22.74 -8.77 8.68
C LYS A 427 21.73 -7.64 8.70
N ALA A 428 22.07 -6.58 9.44
CA ALA A 428 21.27 -5.38 9.42
C ALA A 428 21.40 -4.68 8.06
N ILE A 429 20.26 -4.41 7.41
CA ILE A 429 20.19 -3.51 6.26
C ILE A 429 20.42 -2.07 6.73
N THR A 430 21.18 -1.29 5.98
CA THR A 430 21.41 0.13 6.29
C THR A 430 20.64 1.07 5.38
N GLU A 431 20.15 0.60 4.24
CA GLU A 431 19.51 1.41 3.23
C GLU A 431 17.98 1.44 3.40
N HIS A 432 17.48 2.58 3.84
CA HIS A 432 16.06 2.84 4.02
C HIS A 432 15.68 4.22 3.45
N GLU A 433 14.39 4.43 3.23
CA GLU A 433 13.80 5.70 2.80
C GLU A 433 12.59 6.01 3.67
N LEU A 434 12.41 7.29 4.00
CA LEU A 434 11.17 7.81 4.58
C LEU A 434 10.25 8.25 3.44
N ILE A 435 9.06 7.69 3.39
CA ILE A 435 8.07 7.93 2.33
C ILE A 435 6.83 8.60 2.93
N ASN A 436 6.16 9.46 2.15
CA ASN A 436 4.86 10.02 2.51
C ASN A 436 3.76 9.08 1.99
N PHE A 437 3.60 7.93 2.64
CA PHE A 437 2.82 6.82 2.12
C PHE A 437 1.35 7.18 1.85
N ARG A 438 0.66 7.81 2.82
CA ARG A 438 -0.73 8.28 2.65
C ARG A 438 -0.90 9.13 1.40
N LEU A 439 -0.03 10.12 1.19
CA LEU A 439 -0.08 11.01 0.03
C LEU A 439 0.12 10.25 -1.28
N GLU A 440 1.11 9.36 -1.34
CA GLU A 440 1.44 8.60 -2.54
C GLU A 440 0.31 7.63 -2.91
N LEU A 441 -0.21 6.85 -1.95
CA LEU A 441 -1.31 5.92 -2.22
C LEU A 441 -2.58 6.67 -2.62
N THR A 442 -2.93 7.74 -1.92
CA THR A 442 -4.12 8.56 -2.24
C THR A 442 -4.02 9.18 -3.63
N THR A 443 -2.82 9.63 -4.03
CA THR A 443 -2.58 10.15 -5.38
C THR A 443 -2.75 9.06 -6.44
N PHE A 444 -2.23 7.86 -6.16
CA PHE A 444 -2.37 6.72 -7.07
C PHE A 444 -3.85 6.36 -7.28
N ILE A 445 -4.61 6.27 -6.18
CA ILE A 445 -6.02 5.89 -6.19
C ILE A 445 -6.87 6.93 -6.93
N LYS A 446 -6.62 8.23 -6.69
CA LYS A 446 -7.28 9.32 -7.44
C LYS A 446 -7.04 9.21 -8.95
N ASN A 447 -5.83 8.82 -9.35
CA ASN A 447 -5.45 8.82 -10.76
C ASN A 447 -5.90 7.56 -11.52
N ASP A 448 -5.74 6.38 -10.92
CA ASP A 448 -5.99 5.12 -11.63
C ASP A 448 -7.36 4.51 -11.30
N VAL A 449 -7.82 4.60 -10.05
CA VAL A 449 -9.07 3.95 -9.60
C VAL A 449 -10.25 4.90 -9.80
N PHE A 450 -10.18 6.10 -9.22
CA PHE A 450 -11.31 7.05 -9.24
C PHE A 450 -11.65 7.49 -10.66
N ARG A 451 -10.64 7.63 -11.52
CA ARG A 451 -10.84 7.95 -12.93
C ARG A 451 -11.64 6.87 -13.67
N LYS A 452 -11.49 5.60 -13.30
CA LYS A 452 -12.28 4.49 -13.86
C LYS A 452 -13.69 4.48 -13.25
N LEU A 453 -13.80 4.61 -11.93
CA LEU A 453 -15.09 4.65 -11.23
C LEU A 453 -15.99 5.80 -11.69
N ARG A 454 -15.44 7.01 -11.91
CA ARG A 454 -16.19 8.18 -12.43
C ARG A 454 -16.79 7.99 -13.81
N LYS A 455 -16.30 7.05 -14.63
CA LYS A 455 -16.88 6.77 -15.95
C LYS A 455 -18.14 5.92 -15.86
N ILE A 456 -18.29 5.14 -14.80
CA ILE A 456 -19.42 4.24 -14.58
C ILE A 456 -20.74 5.03 -14.53
N PRO A 457 -20.92 6.02 -13.62
CA PRO A 457 -22.19 6.76 -13.56
C PRO A 457 -22.49 7.53 -14.85
N ILE A 458 -21.48 8.06 -15.55
CA ILE A 458 -21.68 8.73 -16.85
C ILE A 458 -22.25 7.76 -17.89
N THR A 459 -21.70 6.55 -17.95
CA THR A 459 -22.14 5.53 -18.90
C THR A 459 -23.57 5.08 -18.56
N LEU A 460 -23.84 4.83 -17.28
CA LEU A 460 -25.16 4.44 -16.78
C LEU A 460 -26.19 5.53 -17.04
N MET A 461 -25.88 6.80 -16.80
CA MET A 461 -26.77 7.93 -17.11
C MET A 461 -27.14 7.99 -18.59
N SER A 462 -26.18 7.79 -19.50
CA SER A 462 -26.48 7.78 -20.94
C SER A 462 -27.41 6.63 -21.35
N GLU A 463 -27.31 5.47 -20.68
CA GLU A 463 -28.19 4.34 -20.94
C GLU A 463 -29.57 4.54 -20.29
N LEU A 464 -29.64 5.23 -19.15
CA LEU A 464 -30.90 5.65 -18.52
C LEU A 464 -31.66 6.70 -19.35
N GLU A 465 -30.96 7.60 -20.05
CA GLU A 465 -31.59 8.51 -21.02
C GLU A 465 -32.22 7.76 -22.20
N LYS A 466 -31.56 6.72 -22.71
CA LYS A 466 -32.17 5.83 -23.73
C LYS A 466 -33.38 5.10 -23.18
N TYR A 467 -33.33 4.70 -21.91
CA TYR A 467 -34.45 4.07 -21.22
C TYR A 467 -35.68 5.00 -21.14
N HIS A 468 -35.46 6.29 -20.88
CA HIS A 468 -36.52 7.30 -20.91
C HIS A 468 -37.14 7.42 -22.31
N ALA A 469 -36.32 7.44 -23.36
CA ALA A 469 -36.81 7.49 -24.74
C ALA A 469 -37.65 6.25 -25.11
N ASP A 470 -37.24 5.06 -24.66
CA ASP A 470 -38.02 3.83 -24.86
C ASP A 470 -39.37 3.87 -24.11
N VAL A 471 -39.40 4.47 -22.91
CA VAL A 471 -40.65 4.69 -22.15
C VAL A 471 -41.59 5.62 -22.91
N ASP A 472 -41.09 6.75 -23.45
CA ASP A 472 -41.89 7.68 -24.24
C ASP A 472 -42.42 7.02 -25.52
N GLU A 473 -41.63 6.15 -26.16
CA GLU A 473 -42.06 5.37 -27.33
C GLU A 473 -43.26 4.48 -27.00
N VAL A 474 -43.26 3.79 -25.85
CA VAL A 474 -44.41 2.97 -25.41
C VAL A 474 -45.67 3.81 -25.28
N ILE A 475 -45.55 5.03 -24.75
CA ILE A 475 -46.67 5.96 -24.59
C ILE A 475 -47.19 6.38 -25.97
N GLN A 476 -46.30 6.83 -26.85
CA GLN A 476 -46.66 7.28 -28.19
C GLN A 476 -47.32 6.18 -29.02
N VAL A 477 -46.74 4.97 -29.04
CA VAL A 477 -47.29 3.83 -29.78
C VAL A 477 -48.68 3.46 -29.25
N SER A 478 -48.88 3.45 -27.94
CA SER A 478 -50.17 3.13 -27.33
C SER A 478 -51.23 4.20 -27.66
N MET A 479 -50.88 5.47 -27.51
CA MET A 479 -51.82 6.59 -27.64
C MET A 479 -52.17 6.90 -29.10
N VAL A 480 -51.18 6.91 -29.99
CA VAL A 480 -51.38 7.21 -31.43
C VAL A 480 -52.23 6.14 -32.10
N ASN A 481 -52.02 4.86 -31.81
CA ASN A 481 -52.83 3.79 -32.40
C ASN A 481 -54.28 3.84 -31.90
N VAL A 482 -54.52 4.12 -30.61
CA VAL A 482 -55.88 4.28 -30.09
C VAL A 482 -56.56 5.53 -30.67
N GLN A 483 -55.81 6.63 -30.84
CA GLN A 483 -56.35 7.87 -31.41
C GLN A 483 -56.68 7.74 -32.91
N LEU A 484 -55.80 7.12 -33.70
CA LEU A 484 -56.07 6.79 -35.10
C LEU A 484 -57.30 5.89 -35.25
N ALA A 485 -57.49 4.93 -34.34
CA ALA A 485 -58.68 4.09 -34.34
C ALA A 485 -59.97 4.90 -34.06
N ILE A 486 -59.93 5.93 -33.21
CA ILE A 486 -61.05 6.84 -32.97
C ILE A 486 -61.32 7.69 -34.23
N GLU A 487 -60.29 8.20 -34.89
CA GLU A 487 -60.42 9.01 -36.10
C GLU A 487 -61.00 8.20 -37.27
N LEU A 488 -60.57 6.95 -37.43
CA LEU A 488 -61.11 6.02 -38.44
C LEU A 488 -62.59 5.67 -38.19
N LEU A 489 -62.99 5.56 -36.92
CA LEU A 489 -64.40 5.40 -36.55
C LEU A 489 -65.27 6.62 -36.90
N ASP A 490 -64.67 7.81 -37.02
CA ASP A 490 -65.35 9.06 -37.34
C ASP A 490 -65.38 9.40 -38.84
N SER A 491 -64.58 8.70 -39.65
CA SER A 491 -64.62 8.81 -41.11
C SER A 491 -65.82 8.05 -41.71
N GLU A 492 -66.58 8.71 -42.61
CA GLU A 492 -67.83 8.18 -43.16
C GLU A 492 -67.66 7.02 -44.18
N GLU A 493 -66.43 6.55 -44.45
CA GLU A 493 -66.18 5.47 -45.40
C GLU A 493 -66.67 4.11 -44.84
N LYS A 494 -67.79 3.64 -45.40
CA LYS A 494 -68.44 2.38 -45.08
C LYS A 494 -68.05 1.30 -46.09
N SER A 495 -66.99 0.54 -45.82
CA SER A 495 -66.98 -0.94 -45.97
C SER A 495 -65.58 -1.51 -45.66
N ASN A 496 -65.54 -2.68 -45.00
CA ASN A 496 -64.36 -3.53 -44.75
C ASN A 496 -63.26 -3.10 -43.75
N ASP A 497 -63.38 -1.98 -43.05
CA ASP A 497 -62.30 -1.51 -42.14
C ASP A 497 -62.47 -1.86 -40.65
N ASP A 498 -63.57 -2.47 -40.21
CA ASP A 498 -63.80 -2.75 -38.77
C ASP A 498 -62.81 -3.78 -38.19
N ASP A 499 -62.46 -4.81 -38.96
CA ASP A 499 -61.41 -5.78 -38.60
C ASP A 499 -60.02 -5.12 -38.63
N LYS A 500 -59.81 -4.10 -39.47
CA LYS A 500 -58.57 -3.32 -39.50
C LYS A 500 -58.43 -2.38 -38.31
N ILE A 501 -59.54 -1.83 -37.80
CA ILE A 501 -59.54 -0.99 -36.59
C ILE A 501 -59.18 -1.83 -35.36
N LEU A 502 -59.79 -3.02 -35.22
CA LEU A 502 -59.47 -3.94 -34.13
C LEU A 502 -58.03 -4.45 -34.21
N SER A 503 -57.54 -4.80 -35.41
CA SER A 503 -56.15 -5.23 -35.58
C SER A 503 -55.15 -4.11 -35.32
N LEU A 504 -55.45 -2.86 -35.69
CA LEU A 504 -54.59 -1.71 -35.43
C LEU A 504 -54.42 -1.44 -33.92
N ILE A 505 -55.50 -1.54 -33.14
CA ILE A 505 -55.45 -1.38 -31.67
C ILE A 505 -54.70 -2.55 -31.03
N HIS A 506 -55.06 -3.78 -31.40
CA HIS A 506 -54.43 -4.97 -30.86
C HIS A 506 -52.92 -4.98 -31.16
N ASP A 507 -52.53 -4.79 -32.42
CA ASP A 507 -51.13 -4.77 -32.82
C ASP A 507 -50.37 -3.59 -32.21
N GLY A 508 -51.02 -2.45 -32.00
CA GLY A 508 -50.42 -1.29 -31.34
C GLY A 508 -50.12 -1.56 -29.86
N LEU A 509 -51.10 -2.08 -29.13
CA LEU A 509 -50.97 -2.39 -27.70
C LEU A 509 -50.08 -3.62 -27.44
N ASP A 510 -50.11 -4.64 -28.29
CA ASP A 510 -49.20 -5.78 -28.21
C ASP A 510 -47.76 -5.38 -28.53
N ARG A 511 -47.53 -4.50 -29.52
CA ARG A 511 -46.21 -3.90 -29.77
C ARG A 511 -45.71 -3.10 -28.57
N ALA A 512 -46.57 -2.28 -27.98
CA ALA A 512 -46.24 -1.51 -26.77
C ALA A 512 -45.93 -2.44 -25.57
N ALA A 513 -46.71 -3.52 -25.39
CA ALA A 513 -46.46 -4.52 -24.35
C ALA A 513 -45.14 -5.28 -24.57
N LYS A 514 -44.83 -5.71 -25.80
CA LYS A 514 -43.53 -6.31 -26.15
C LYS A 514 -42.38 -5.35 -25.87
N ARG A 515 -42.54 -4.07 -26.22
CA ARG A 515 -41.54 -3.03 -25.94
C ARG A 515 -41.33 -2.82 -24.44
N THR A 516 -42.37 -2.87 -23.62
CA THR A 516 -42.20 -2.86 -22.15
C THR A 516 -41.40 -4.05 -21.63
N SER A 517 -41.55 -5.25 -22.20
CA SER A 517 -40.70 -6.41 -21.84
C SER A 517 -39.25 -6.23 -22.31
N GLU A 518 -39.01 -5.60 -23.45
CA GLU A 518 -37.65 -5.25 -23.89
C GLU A 518 -37.00 -4.24 -22.94
N ILE A 519 -37.76 -3.25 -22.48
CA ILE A 519 -37.35 -2.25 -21.48
C ILE A 519 -36.93 -2.96 -20.18
N GLN A 520 -37.71 -3.92 -19.69
CA GLN A 520 -37.33 -4.73 -18.53
C GLN A 520 -35.98 -5.45 -18.73
N LEU A 521 -35.81 -6.16 -19.84
CA LEU A 521 -34.56 -6.86 -20.15
C LEU A 521 -33.36 -5.91 -20.25
N LYS A 522 -33.57 -4.69 -20.78
CA LYS A 522 -32.52 -3.65 -20.81
C LYS A 522 -32.16 -3.17 -19.40
N ALA A 523 -33.13 -2.95 -18.51
CA ALA A 523 -32.86 -2.56 -17.12
C ALA A 523 -32.04 -3.62 -16.37
N GLU A 524 -32.39 -4.91 -16.51
CA GLU A 524 -31.65 -6.00 -15.88
C GLU A 524 -30.21 -6.12 -16.42
N LYS A 525 -30.02 -5.92 -17.73
CA LYS A 525 -28.69 -5.88 -18.34
C LYS A 525 -27.87 -4.71 -17.85
N LEU A 526 -28.48 -3.54 -17.68
CA LEU A 526 -27.84 -2.33 -17.20
C LEU A 526 -27.33 -2.51 -15.76
N VAL A 527 -28.15 -3.14 -14.91
CA VAL A 527 -27.72 -3.51 -13.55
C VAL A 527 -26.54 -4.46 -13.58
N LYS A 528 -26.63 -5.58 -14.30
CA LYS A 528 -25.52 -6.54 -14.40
C LYS A 528 -24.24 -5.91 -14.95
N LEU A 529 -24.37 -4.98 -15.89
CA LEU A 529 -23.24 -4.23 -16.44
C LEU A 529 -22.60 -3.33 -15.36
N ALA A 530 -23.40 -2.57 -14.61
CA ALA A 530 -22.94 -1.75 -13.50
C ALA A 530 -22.19 -2.59 -12.45
N GLU A 531 -22.78 -3.72 -12.03
CA GLU A 531 -22.16 -4.64 -11.08
C GLU A 531 -20.82 -5.16 -11.60
N SER A 532 -20.79 -5.61 -12.86
CA SER A 532 -19.56 -6.16 -13.45
C SER A 532 -18.44 -5.12 -13.59
N GLU A 533 -18.77 -3.87 -13.91
CA GLU A 533 -17.78 -2.80 -14.04
C GLU A 533 -17.27 -2.32 -12.68
N LEU A 534 -18.12 -2.26 -11.67
CA LEU A 534 -17.72 -2.00 -10.28
C LEU A 534 -16.82 -3.11 -9.74
N ASP A 535 -17.23 -4.37 -9.91
CA ASP A 535 -16.47 -5.54 -9.44
C ASP A 535 -15.10 -5.63 -10.15
N LYS A 536 -15.02 -5.33 -11.45
CA LYS A 536 -13.74 -5.22 -12.18
C LYS A 536 -12.87 -4.06 -11.68
N ALA A 537 -13.47 -2.90 -11.42
CA ALA A 537 -12.73 -1.74 -10.92
C ALA A 537 -12.12 -2.04 -9.54
N TYR A 538 -12.89 -2.67 -8.67
CA TYR A 538 -12.44 -3.13 -7.36
C TYR A 538 -11.36 -4.23 -7.48
N ALA A 539 -11.57 -5.25 -8.32
CA ALA A 539 -10.60 -6.34 -8.50
C ALA A 539 -9.24 -5.81 -8.98
N ASN A 540 -9.22 -4.90 -9.96
CA ASN A 540 -7.99 -4.26 -10.43
C ASN A 540 -7.30 -3.47 -9.31
N TYR A 541 -8.06 -2.76 -8.48
CA TYR A 541 -7.51 -2.02 -7.34
C TYR A 541 -6.93 -2.96 -6.28
N SER A 542 -7.67 -4.00 -5.91
CA SER A 542 -7.25 -5.00 -4.93
C SER A 542 -6.00 -5.74 -5.40
N GLU A 543 -5.87 -6.03 -6.70
CA GLU A 543 -4.67 -6.64 -7.28
C GLU A 543 -3.46 -5.70 -7.17
N VAL A 544 -3.63 -4.40 -7.42
CA VAL A 544 -2.53 -3.43 -7.25
C VAL A 544 -2.13 -3.29 -5.78
N CYS A 545 -3.08 -3.30 -4.85
CA CYS A 545 -2.78 -3.29 -3.43
C CYS A 545 -2.01 -4.55 -3.03
N HIS A 546 -2.47 -5.72 -3.47
CA HIS A 546 -1.80 -6.99 -3.21
C HIS A 546 -0.37 -7.04 -3.76
N ASN A 547 -0.16 -6.57 -5.00
CA ASN A 547 1.18 -6.49 -5.59
C ASN A 547 2.06 -5.46 -4.88
N ALA A 548 1.49 -4.37 -4.35
CA ALA A 548 2.24 -3.40 -3.56
C ALA A 548 2.72 -3.99 -2.22
N MET A 549 1.93 -4.88 -1.61
CA MET A 549 2.22 -5.56 -0.34
C MET A 549 3.25 -6.68 -0.54
N ILE A 550 2.94 -7.70 -1.37
CA ILE A 550 3.78 -8.91 -1.53
C ILE A 550 5.19 -8.62 -2.08
N ASP A 551 5.28 -7.69 -3.04
CA ASP A 551 6.55 -7.41 -3.70
C ASP A 551 7.37 -6.31 -2.99
N ASP A 552 6.91 -5.79 -1.83
CA ASP A 552 7.45 -4.58 -1.19
C ASP A 552 7.56 -3.40 -2.20
N ASN A 553 6.73 -3.44 -3.25
CA ASN A 553 6.96 -2.66 -4.46
C ASN A 553 6.27 -1.30 -4.35
N TYR A 554 6.55 -0.59 -3.25
CA TYR A 554 6.28 0.83 -3.11
C TYR A 554 6.79 1.63 -4.34
N LEU A 555 7.90 1.19 -4.93
CA LEU A 555 8.46 1.76 -6.16
C LEU A 555 7.48 1.71 -7.33
N TYR A 556 6.59 0.72 -7.39
CA TYR A 556 5.53 0.64 -8.40
C TYR A 556 4.51 1.77 -8.22
N ILE A 557 3.97 1.96 -7.01
CA ILE A 557 3.05 3.06 -6.69
C ILE A 557 3.70 4.40 -7.04
N ARG A 558 4.96 4.59 -6.63
CA ARG A 558 5.73 5.80 -6.91
C ARG A 558 5.96 6.01 -8.41
N SER A 559 6.29 4.96 -9.15
CA SER A 559 6.46 5.00 -10.61
C SER A 559 5.17 5.42 -11.30
N LYS A 560 4.03 4.85 -10.89
CA LYS A 560 2.71 5.21 -11.40
C LYS A 560 2.31 6.65 -11.06
N ASN A 561 2.64 7.11 -9.87
CA ASN A 561 2.45 8.52 -9.51
C ASN A 561 3.33 9.45 -10.36
N ARG A 562 4.59 9.08 -10.63
CA ARG A 562 5.45 9.85 -11.54
C ARG A 562 4.91 9.86 -12.96
N GLU A 563 4.43 8.73 -13.46
CA GLU A 563 3.77 8.61 -14.77
C GLU A 563 2.56 9.56 -14.85
N ALA A 564 1.69 9.54 -13.83
CA ALA A 564 0.54 10.43 -13.74
C ALA A 564 0.93 11.93 -13.63
N MET A 565 1.99 12.25 -12.89
CA MET A 565 2.55 13.61 -12.83
C MET A 565 3.12 14.08 -14.16
N VAL A 566 3.77 13.19 -14.92
CA VAL A 566 4.28 13.52 -16.26
C VAL A 566 3.11 13.74 -17.23
N ILE A 567 2.08 12.90 -17.18
CA ILE A 567 0.89 13.05 -18.03
C ILE A 567 0.15 14.36 -17.71
N SER A 568 -0.07 14.67 -16.42
CA SER A 568 -0.72 15.94 -16.02
C SER A 568 0.09 17.15 -16.45
N ARG A 569 1.42 17.15 -16.26
CA ARG A 569 2.30 18.21 -16.77
C ARG A 569 2.25 18.34 -18.29
N ALA A 570 2.13 17.23 -19.01
CA ALA A 570 1.99 17.25 -20.47
C ALA A 570 0.64 17.83 -20.90
N ILE A 571 -0.45 17.53 -20.17
CA ILE A 571 -1.77 18.13 -20.39
C ILE A 571 -1.72 19.63 -20.11
N ASP A 572 -1.15 20.06 -18.98
CA ASP A 572 -0.98 21.47 -18.62
C ASP A 572 -0.17 22.24 -19.68
N TRP A 573 0.85 21.60 -20.23
CA TRP A 573 1.64 22.18 -21.31
C TRP A 573 0.82 22.30 -22.60
N LYS A 574 0.00 21.29 -22.92
CA LYS A 574 -0.93 21.33 -24.06
C LYS A 574 -1.98 22.43 -23.88
N THR A 575 -2.58 22.59 -22.70
CA THR A 575 -3.54 23.68 -22.43
C THR A 575 -2.88 25.04 -22.51
N ARG A 576 -1.66 25.21 -21.97
CA ARG A 576 -0.89 26.46 -22.10
C ARG A 576 -0.55 26.79 -23.55
N ILE A 577 -0.18 25.79 -24.35
CA ILE A 577 0.06 26.00 -25.79
C ILE A 577 -1.23 26.38 -26.49
N ASN A 578 -2.34 25.69 -26.20
CA ASN A 578 -3.62 25.97 -26.84
C ASN A 578 -4.14 27.37 -26.49
N SER A 579 -4.02 27.79 -25.22
CA SER A 579 -4.37 29.16 -24.82
C SER A 579 -3.49 30.21 -25.50
N ASN A 580 -2.18 29.95 -25.59
CA ASN A 580 -1.25 30.86 -26.27
C ASN A 580 -1.50 30.90 -27.79
N TRP A 581 -1.90 29.77 -28.39
CA TRP A 581 -2.24 29.67 -29.80
C TRP A 581 -3.53 30.41 -30.13
N LEU A 582 -4.54 30.32 -29.25
CA LEU A 582 -5.78 31.10 -29.36
C LEU A 582 -5.48 32.60 -29.29
N GLN A 583 -4.68 33.04 -28.31
CA GLN A 583 -4.25 34.45 -28.20
C GLN A 583 -3.45 34.92 -29.42
N PHE A 584 -2.59 34.05 -29.97
CA PHE A 584 -1.85 34.33 -31.20
C PHE A 584 -2.79 34.42 -32.42
N GLY A 585 -3.78 33.52 -32.52
CA GLY A 585 -4.81 33.52 -33.55
C GLY A 585 -5.64 34.80 -33.53
N ASP A 586 -6.09 35.24 -32.36
CA ASP A 586 -6.81 36.50 -32.18
C ASP A 586 -5.94 37.71 -32.58
N SER A 587 -4.67 37.70 -32.19
CA SER A 587 -3.70 38.74 -32.57
C SER A 587 -3.45 38.77 -34.08
N MET A 588 -3.36 37.61 -34.73
CA MET A 588 -3.21 37.49 -36.18
C MET A 588 -4.47 37.91 -36.93
N TYR A 589 -5.66 37.58 -36.41
CA TYR A 589 -6.93 38.02 -36.98
C TYR A 589 -7.08 39.55 -36.95
N VAL A 590 -6.71 40.19 -35.83
CA VAL A 590 -6.67 41.66 -35.71
C VAL A 590 -5.69 42.26 -36.72
N ARG A 591 -4.47 41.70 -36.84
CA ARG A 591 -3.48 42.15 -37.83
C ARG A 591 -3.96 41.98 -39.26
N TYR A 592 -4.59 40.85 -39.58
CA TYR A 592 -5.21 40.60 -40.89
C TYR A 592 -6.29 41.64 -41.20
N ARG A 593 -7.15 42.00 -40.23
CA ARG A 593 -8.16 43.04 -40.42
C ARG A 593 -7.52 44.40 -40.68
N PHE A 594 -6.42 44.73 -40.00
CA PHE A 594 -5.66 45.95 -40.26
C PHE A 594 -4.98 45.94 -41.62
N THR A 595 -4.34 44.84 -42.03
CA THR A 595 -3.70 44.74 -43.35
C THR A 595 -4.73 44.72 -44.46
N ALA A 596 -5.87 44.04 -44.32
CA ALA A 596 -6.97 44.09 -45.27
C ALA A 596 -7.54 45.50 -45.42
N ARG A 597 -7.71 46.24 -44.33
CA ARG A 597 -8.09 47.67 -44.37
C ARG A 597 -7.02 48.52 -45.03
N PHE A 598 -5.75 48.28 -44.72
CA PHE A 598 -4.64 49.02 -45.30
C PHE A 598 -4.51 48.76 -46.81
N ILE A 599 -4.60 47.51 -47.24
CA ILE A 599 -4.63 47.09 -48.64
C ILE A 599 -5.85 47.67 -49.35
N SER A 600 -7.04 47.63 -48.73
CA SER A 600 -8.23 48.28 -49.28
C SER A 600 -8.02 49.79 -49.43
N THR A 601 -7.38 50.45 -48.46
CA THR A 601 -7.10 51.89 -48.54
C THR A 601 -6.07 52.22 -49.61
N ILE A 602 -5.03 51.39 -49.77
CA ILE A 602 -4.04 51.50 -50.84
C ILE A 602 -4.68 51.22 -52.19
N TYR A 603 -5.51 50.17 -52.30
CA TYR A 603 -6.23 49.81 -53.51
C TYR A 603 -7.14 50.96 -53.93
N ASN A 604 -7.94 51.52 -53.01
CA ASN A 604 -8.79 52.68 -53.29
C ASN A 604 -7.97 53.91 -53.71
N LYS A 605 -6.78 54.13 -53.14
CA LYS A 605 -5.87 55.22 -53.56
C LYS A 605 -5.20 54.96 -54.90
N LEU A 606 -4.79 53.72 -55.18
CA LEU A 606 -4.23 53.29 -56.46
C LEU A 606 -5.29 53.31 -57.55
N GLU A 607 -6.53 52.93 -57.26
CA GLU A 607 -7.69 53.05 -58.17
C GLU A 607 -7.92 54.51 -58.57
N LEU A 608 -7.77 55.44 -57.62
CA LEU A 608 -7.88 56.89 -57.82
C LEU A 608 -6.71 57.47 -58.64
N ILE A 609 -5.50 56.94 -58.47
CA ILE A 609 -4.28 57.39 -59.18
C ILE A 609 -4.15 56.74 -60.56
N LEU A 610 -4.52 55.47 -60.71
CA LEU A 610 -4.45 54.70 -61.95
C LEU A 610 -5.68 54.91 -62.85
N GLY A 611 -6.65 55.72 -62.42
CA GLY A 611 -7.76 56.14 -63.27
C GLY A 611 -8.77 55.03 -63.57
N PHE A 612 -8.81 53.96 -62.78
CA PHE A 612 -9.88 52.97 -62.83
C PHE A 612 -11.15 53.56 -62.21
N ARG A 613 -11.76 54.56 -62.85
CA ARG A 613 -13.12 54.96 -62.52
C ARG A 613 -14.05 53.80 -62.88
N LYS A 614 -14.54 53.05 -61.89
CA LYS A 614 -15.87 52.46 -62.03
C LYS A 614 -16.87 53.61 -62.17
N SER A 615 -17.46 53.72 -63.35
CA SER A 615 -18.55 54.64 -63.62
C SER A 615 -19.59 54.53 -62.52
N SER A 616 -19.83 55.63 -61.80
CA SER A 616 -21.11 55.85 -61.13
C SER A 616 -22.17 56.04 -62.22
N GLY A 617 -22.55 54.92 -62.82
CA GLY A 617 -23.69 54.79 -63.71
C GLY A 617 -24.80 54.11 -62.93
N SER A 618 -25.90 54.82 -62.79
CA SER A 618 -27.21 54.31 -62.41
C SER A 618 -27.49 52.94 -63.02
N ASN A 619 -27.72 51.94 -62.17
CA ASN A 619 -28.77 50.94 -62.31
C ASN A 619 -28.86 50.22 -60.96
N GLY A 620 -29.93 50.53 -60.22
CA GLY A 620 -30.30 49.75 -59.06
C GLY A 620 -30.61 48.34 -59.52
N TYR A 621 -29.73 47.40 -59.18
CA TYR A 621 -30.06 45.99 -59.06
C TYR A 621 -30.13 45.70 -57.56
N ILE A 622 -31.27 46.04 -56.98
CA ILE A 622 -31.80 45.42 -55.78
C ILE A 622 -33.11 44.79 -56.23
N GLU A 623 -33.37 43.56 -55.77
CA GLU A 623 -34.58 42.73 -56.00
C GLU A 623 -34.66 42.00 -57.35
N ALA A 624 -33.92 40.90 -57.46
CA ALA A 624 -34.33 39.73 -58.25
C ALA A 624 -34.15 38.44 -57.44
N GLY A 625 -33.09 38.34 -56.64
CA GLY A 625 -32.81 37.14 -55.84
C GLY A 625 -33.71 36.89 -54.63
N THR A 626 -34.49 37.86 -54.13
CA THR A 626 -35.40 37.66 -52.98
C THR A 626 -36.82 37.30 -53.40
N SER A 627 -37.32 37.85 -54.51
CA SER A 627 -38.64 37.51 -55.06
C SER A 627 -38.62 36.18 -55.83
N GLU A 628 -37.51 35.85 -56.47
CA GLU A 628 -37.31 34.55 -57.14
C GLU A 628 -37.10 33.44 -56.10
N PHE A 629 -36.42 33.72 -54.98
CA PHE A 629 -36.31 32.79 -53.86
C PHE A 629 -37.66 32.57 -53.15
N LEU A 630 -38.48 33.61 -52.98
CA LEU A 630 -39.83 33.49 -52.40
C LEU A 630 -40.78 32.69 -53.31
N ALA A 631 -40.78 32.97 -54.63
CA ALA A 631 -41.57 32.23 -55.60
C ALA A 631 -41.11 30.77 -55.76
N GLU A 632 -39.80 30.50 -55.71
CA GLU A 632 -39.24 29.15 -55.75
C GLU A 632 -39.53 28.36 -54.46
N THR A 633 -39.58 29.03 -53.29
CA THR A 633 -40.06 28.41 -52.04
C THR A 633 -41.56 28.11 -52.04
N GLU A 634 -42.41 29.00 -52.59
CA GLU A 634 -43.86 28.74 -52.71
C GLU A 634 -44.17 27.59 -53.67
N GLN A 635 -43.44 27.50 -54.78
CA GLN A 635 -43.60 26.42 -55.75
C GLN A 635 -43.15 25.06 -55.19
N LYS A 636 -42.06 25.03 -54.40
CA LYS A 636 -41.63 23.81 -53.68
C LYS A 636 -42.53 23.44 -52.50
N LEU A 637 -43.13 24.42 -51.81
CA LEU A 637 -44.18 24.17 -50.80
C LEU A 637 -45.46 23.60 -51.42
N ALA A 638 -45.72 23.86 -52.70
CA ALA A 638 -46.87 23.34 -53.40
C ALA A 638 -46.73 21.86 -53.84
N GLU A 639 -45.50 21.36 -53.99
CA GLU A 639 -45.20 19.97 -54.39
C GLU A 639 -45.14 18.99 -53.21
N LEU A 640 -45.22 19.48 -51.97
CA LEU A 640 -45.16 18.64 -50.77
C LEU A 640 -46.50 17.96 -50.43
N PRO A 641 -46.48 16.73 -49.85
CA PRO A 641 -47.67 16.05 -49.35
C PRO A 641 -48.43 16.89 -48.30
N LEU A 642 -49.76 16.74 -48.26
CA LEU A 642 -50.72 17.60 -47.54
C LEU A 642 -50.37 17.88 -46.05
N ILE A 643 -49.68 16.94 -45.39
CA ILE A 643 -49.26 17.04 -43.98
C ILE A 643 -48.24 18.17 -43.78
N TYR A 644 -47.32 18.36 -44.71
CA TYR A 644 -46.27 19.39 -44.62
C TYR A 644 -46.80 20.79 -44.98
N ARG A 645 -47.86 20.91 -45.79
CA ARG A 645 -48.54 22.18 -46.07
C ARG A 645 -49.21 22.80 -44.84
N ARG A 646 -49.62 21.99 -43.86
CA ARG A 646 -50.28 22.47 -42.63
C ARG A 646 -49.31 23.04 -41.60
N LEU A 647 -48.04 22.65 -41.63
CA LEU A 647 -47.02 23.10 -40.67
C LEU A 647 -46.44 24.49 -41.00
N PHE A 648 -46.56 24.95 -42.25
CA PHE A 648 -46.00 26.22 -42.73
C PHE A 648 -47.06 27.28 -43.12
N ALA A 649 -48.33 27.02 -42.84
CA ALA A 649 -49.38 28.02 -42.97
C ALA A 649 -49.38 28.91 -41.72
N GLU A 650 -48.52 29.93 -41.68
CA GLU A 650 -48.63 30.99 -40.68
C GLU A 650 -49.83 31.89 -41.00
N GLU A 651 -50.81 31.90 -40.09
CA GLU A 651 -51.86 32.91 -40.04
C GLU A 651 -51.22 34.30 -39.88
N ALA A 652 -51.34 35.14 -40.90
CA ALA A 652 -50.92 36.54 -40.87
C ALA A 652 -51.78 37.34 -39.87
N LEU A 653 -51.38 37.34 -38.59
CA LEU A 653 -51.93 38.20 -37.55
C LEU A 653 -51.23 39.57 -37.56
N GLN A 654 -51.96 40.56 -38.08
CA GLN A 654 -51.97 41.98 -37.69
C GLN A 654 -50.68 42.83 -37.83
N GLU A 655 -50.53 43.47 -38.98
CA GLU A 655 -49.92 44.82 -39.08
C GLU A 655 -50.85 45.78 -39.83
N ALA A 656 -51.96 46.17 -39.18
CA ALA A 656 -52.85 47.24 -39.66
C ALA A 656 -53.01 48.37 -38.62
N ARG A 657 -52.06 48.55 -37.70
CA ARG A 657 -52.16 49.57 -36.63
C ARG A 657 -50.94 50.46 -36.41
N PHE A 658 -49.94 50.46 -37.30
CA PHE A 658 -48.73 51.29 -37.08
C PHE A 658 -48.47 52.41 -38.07
N PHE A 659 -49.39 52.78 -38.96
CA PHE A 659 -49.27 54.04 -39.70
C PHE A 659 -50.60 54.79 -39.78
N LYS A 660 -50.59 55.97 -39.15
CA LYS A 660 -51.53 57.08 -39.37
C LYS A 660 -50.92 58.01 -40.41
#